data_AF-A0A2T6ADW5-F1
#
_entry.id   AF-A0A2T6ADW5-F1
#
_cell.length_a   1.000
_cell.length_b   1.000
_cell.length_c   1.000
_cell.angle_alpha   90.00
_cell.angle_beta   90.00
_cell.angle_gamma   90.00
#
_symmetry.space_group_name_H-M   'P 1'
#
loop_
_entity.id
_entity.type
_entity.pdbx_description
1 polymer ?
#
loop_
_entity_poly.entity_id
_entity_poly.type
_entity_poly.pdbx_seq_one_letter_code
_entity_poly.pdbx_strand_id
1 'polypeptide(L)'
;MNPTCFYSISHWIKIFINCTLLCLFSVLLASCSTDPDDLIQEEEQVVNENDLTQTGDRKISIYKGIFAASRSEYRGTFVLKIPGKSDEISKMDPDASGVLTLPGGEKYTAEVVEVKQAENPVKSSDVLVKFDSEDFSFNFTYNDKNEPIISDVVFKKQEGTIVVAEETANNSVTPITGTYKCTNCQDQDSPLNGIVLNNEERTFNMLLTTADGTTNINIQALVVSLQETKVVSQQTCTTNSDYTFCVYRSGENGTNENLDWSGVHRYTSNETSGERCSTLAGNFDFNYGNFGSIEGEFKSDSTCPNKTYFVSNSGNDSNTGLSPDDAWKSISKINAIKINPGDKILFKGGEEFSGNVYLDAEDANNSANPILISSYGSGRAKINAGTDYGIYAYNTSGIRIDNLVIKGSGMNSNTNSGIYFYNDLPGDIKLDLVEITNTEVYEFRDFGIVIGAYNGNSGFTNVLIENNKVHDCLDVGISSFGYFSSSKTGYAHSNITVRNCEVFNITGYNKNKHSGNGILLSDVQNSVIEHSTVYDSGSGNTNCGGPVGIWYWDADQVTIQFSEVYNMSSGTGCDGGGFDMDGGVTNGVMQYNYSHDNDGAGFMVGQFTGARTMKNIIVRYNVSENDAATNGGSIYLFNGNNGSMSDIHVYNNTLYLSEQSTNTASANIKYIYWKPVKDNINFYNNILYAENGADLINIPSGYDGYFAGNLYFSSSFNINYKGQNYASLDDFRSTGNEIYNRIDAGIQADPLLNDAGNGGIIGYGNSISNLDAYRIQSTSPAINSGIELSNTGSRDFYGNLLGAINDDIGAHLVDSTVKSSEVAVK
;
A
#
# COMPACT_ATOMS: atom_id res chain seq x y z
N MET A 1 35.28 -27.96 30.97
CA MET A 1 35.43 -29.02 31.98
C MET A 1 34.87 -28.50 33.30
N ASN A 2 34.06 -29.30 34.00
CA ASN A 2 33.67 -29.11 35.41
C ASN A 2 34.73 -29.83 36.32
N PRO A 3 34.67 -29.89 37.68
CA PRO A 3 33.49 -29.78 38.56
C PRO A 3 33.64 -29.07 39.95
N THR A 4 32.49 -28.87 40.63
CA THR A 4 32.23 -28.84 42.11
C THR A 4 32.93 -27.77 43.00
N CYS A 5 32.30 -27.01 43.92
CA CYS A 5 31.11 -27.16 44.83
C CYS A 5 31.40 -27.84 46.20
N PHE A 6 30.96 -27.26 47.33
CA PHE A 6 30.14 -27.88 48.43
C PHE A 6 29.95 -26.98 49.71
N TYR A 7 28.69 -26.75 50.10
CA TYR A 7 28.08 -26.69 51.46
C TYR A 7 28.49 -25.72 52.61
N SER A 8 27.49 -24.98 53.15
CA SER A 8 27.04 -24.84 54.57
C SER A 8 26.00 -23.70 54.67
N ILE A 9 24.74 -23.79 55.14
CA ILE A 9 24.08 -24.33 56.35
C ILE A 9 23.96 -23.33 57.56
N SER A 10 22.90 -22.50 57.48
CA SER A 10 21.96 -22.01 58.52
C SER A 10 22.37 -21.32 59.85
N HIS A 11 21.73 -20.16 60.09
CA HIS A 11 21.17 -19.62 61.37
C HIS A 11 22.10 -19.08 62.50
N TRP A 12 21.80 -17.85 63.02
CA TRP A 12 21.30 -17.61 64.40
C TRP A 12 20.99 -16.11 64.72
N ILE A 13 19.68 -15.77 64.74
CA ILE A 13 18.92 -14.83 65.61
C ILE A 13 19.65 -13.71 66.40
N LYS A 14 19.24 -12.42 66.24
CA LYS A 14 18.75 -11.53 67.35
C LYS A 14 18.15 -10.16 66.96
N ILE A 15 16.81 -10.07 67.08
CA ILE A 15 16.00 -9.10 67.86
C ILE A 15 16.35 -7.59 67.86
N PHE A 16 15.39 -6.76 67.43
CA PHE A 16 14.87 -5.57 68.16
C PHE A 16 13.35 -5.40 67.89
N ILE A 17 12.61 -4.59 68.69
CA ILE A 17 11.15 -4.70 68.91
C ILE A 17 10.43 -3.32 69.02
N ASN A 18 9.09 -3.30 68.84
CA ASN A 18 8.09 -2.20 68.94
C ASN A 18 7.92 -1.30 67.68
N CYS A 19 6.74 -0.80 67.26
CA CYS A 19 5.29 -1.01 67.57
C CYS A 19 4.46 -0.29 66.45
N THR A 20 3.11 -0.28 66.29
CA THR A 20 1.90 -0.81 66.98
C THR A 20 0.77 -0.90 65.93
N LEU A 21 0.05 -2.02 65.77
CA LEU A 21 -1.23 -2.40 66.43
C LEU A 21 -2.54 -1.76 65.86
N LEU A 22 -3.31 -2.57 65.10
CA LEU A 22 -4.78 -2.80 65.12
C LEU A 22 -5.04 -3.96 64.10
N CYS A 23 -5.77 -5.07 64.31
CA CYS A 23 -6.99 -5.44 65.06
C CYS A 23 -8.28 -4.88 64.42
N LEU A 24 -9.33 -5.64 64.06
CA LEU A 24 -9.70 -7.09 64.17
C LEU A 24 -10.67 -7.45 62.97
N PHE A 25 -11.34 -8.60 62.77
CA PHE A 25 -11.72 -9.74 63.64
C PHE A 25 -11.69 -11.13 62.91
N SER A 26 -12.83 -11.75 62.55
CA SER A 26 -12.97 -13.06 61.87
C SER A 26 -14.37 -13.20 61.19
N VAL A 27 -14.73 -14.31 60.52
CA VAL A 27 -15.38 -15.52 61.11
C VAL A 27 -15.26 -16.73 60.15
N LEU A 28 -15.21 -17.96 60.72
CA LEU A 28 -15.25 -19.23 59.98
C LEU A 28 -16.68 -19.70 59.67
N LEU A 29 -16.85 -20.49 58.61
CA LEU A 29 -17.73 -21.67 58.65
C LEU A 29 -16.98 -22.89 58.11
N ALA A 30 -17.17 -24.03 58.77
CA ALA A 30 -16.72 -25.34 58.32
C ALA A 30 -17.90 -26.32 58.46
N SER A 31 -17.99 -27.28 57.54
CA SER A 31 -19.02 -28.32 57.54
C SER A 31 -18.38 -29.64 57.13
N CYS A 32 -18.44 -30.63 58.02
CA CYS A 32 -17.95 -31.99 57.75
C CYS A 32 -19.12 -32.96 57.73
N SER A 33 -19.15 -33.84 56.74
CA SER A 33 -19.89 -35.09 56.77
C SER A 33 -19.10 -36.16 56.02
N THR A 34 -18.72 -37.21 56.74
CA THR A 34 -18.29 -38.50 56.18
C THR A 34 -19.56 -39.35 55.91
N ASP A 35 -19.59 -40.50 55.24
CA ASP A 35 -18.58 -41.47 54.79
C ASP A 35 -18.90 -41.91 53.31
N PRO A 36 -18.58 -43.13 52.80
CA PRO A 36 -17.36 -43.40 52.04
C PRO A 36 -17.62 -44.02 50.65
N ASP A 37 -16.54 -44.40 49.94
CA ASP A 37 -16.45 -45.26 48.75
C ASP A 37 -17.22 -44.75 47.49
N ASP A 38 -16.64 -44.70 46.30
CA ASP A 38 -15.84 -45.74 45.66
C ASP A 38 -14.70 -45.19 44.77
N LEU A 39 -13.79 -46.05 44.33
CA LEU A 39 -12.61 -45.69 43.53
C LEU A 39 -12.84 -45.87 42.01
N ILE A 40 -12.96 -44.76 41.28
CA ILE A 40 -12.69 -44.71 39.84
C ILE A 40 -11.73 -43.55 39.56
N GLN A 41 -10.49 -43.88 39.19
CA GLN A 41 -9.62 -42.95 38.47
C GLN A 41 -9.91 -43.14 36.98
N GLU A 42 -10.53 -42.15 36.35
CA GLU A 42 -10.52 -42.06 34.88
C GLU A 42 -9.13 -41.57 34.48
N GLU A 43 -8.34 -42.43 33.85
CA GLU A 43 -7.10 -42.02 33.19
C GLU A 43 -7.45 -41.30 31.89
N GLU A 44 -7.23 -39.98 31.83
CA GLU A 44 -7.26 -39.24 30.57
C GLU A 44 -6.18 -39.81 29.63
N GLN A 45 -6.57 -40.61 28.64
CA GLN A 45 -5.68 -41.03 27.57
C GLN A 45 -5.37 -39.85 26.66
N VAL A 46 -4.29 -39.13 26.99
CA VAL A 46 -3.63 -38.18 26.09
C VAL A 46 -3.05 -38.97 24.91
N VAL A 47 -3.84 -39.10 23.84
CA VAL A 47 -3.42 -39.77 22.60
C VAL A 47 -2.30 -38.96 21.95
N ASN A 48 -1.10 -39.53 21.95
CA ASN A 48 0.12 -38.89 21.47
C ASN A 48 0.21 -38.99 19.94
N GLU A 49 0.31 -37.87 19.22
CA GLU A 49 0.15 -37.81 17.76
C GLU A 49 1.33 -38.39 16.94
N ASN A 50 2.37 -38.93 17.60
CA ASN A 50 3.65 -39.26 16.97
C ASN A 50 3.89 -40.78 16.75
N ASP A 51 2.93 -41.66 17.03
CA ASP A 51 3.09 -43.11 16.83
C ASP A 51 2.71 -43.57 15.41
N LEU A 52 3.49 -43.13 14.41
CA LEU A 52 3.35 -43.54 13.00
C LEU A 52 4.44 -44.51 12.52
N THR A 53 5.31 -45.01 13.41
CA THR A 53 6.46 -45.86 13.02
C THR A 53 6.72 -47.06 13.95
N GLN A 54 6.09 -48.20 13.62
CA GLN A 54 6.37 -49.56 14.13
C GLN A 54 6.03 -49.78 15.62
N THR A 55 5.27 -50.81 16.03
CA THR A 55 5.00 -52.13 15.41
C THR A 55 3.54 -52.56 15.59
N GLY A 56 3.07 -53.47 14.73
CA GLY A 56 1.63 -53.70 14.53
C GLY A 56 0.82 -54.18 15.73
N ASP A 57 -0.16 -53.37 16.11
CA ASP A 57 -1.57 -53.76 16.10
C ASP A 57 -2.40 -52.69 15.35
N ARG A 58 -3.65 -53.00 14.95
CA ARG A 58 -4.56 -52.19 14.07
C ARG A 58 -3.97 -50.92 13.39
N LYS A 59 -3.65 -50.98 12.09
CA LYS A 59 -3.47 -49.77 11.25
C LYS A 59 -4.72 -48.88 11.43
N ILE A 60 -4.56 -47.55 11.50
CA ILE A 60 -5.65 -46.58 11.48
C ILE A 60 -5.51 -45.77 10.19
N SER A 61 -6.61 -45.56 9.44
CA SER A 61 -6.66 -44.52 8.40
C SER A 61 -7.31 -43.27 8.98
N ILE A 62 -6.69 -42.12 8.72
CA ILE A 62 -7.11 -40.81 9.22
C ILE A 62 -7.42 -39.94 7.99
N TYR A 63 -8.58 -39.31 7.99
CA TYR A 63 -8.96 -38.32 6.98
C TYR A 63 -9.12 -36.97 7.67
N LYS A 64 -8.38 -35.96 7.21
CA LYS A 64 -8.53 -34.58 7.68
C LYS A 64 -9.29 -33.76 6.64
N GLY A 65 -10.01 -32.74 7.09
CA GLY A 65 -10.87 -31.94 6.25
C GLY A 65 -11.27 -30.61 6.85
N ILE A 66 -12.07 -29.87 6.08
CA ILE A 66 -12.70 -28.60 6.45
C ILE A 66 -14.21 -28.77 6.43
N PHE A 67 -14.91 -28.11 7.36
CA PHE A 67 -16.36 -28.00 7.42
C PHE A 67 -16.79 -26.57 7.12
N ALA A 68 -17.67 -26.42 6.13
CA ALA A 68 -18.33 -25.16 5.80
C ALA A 68 -19.84 -25.27 6.08
N ALA A 69 -20.40 -24.20 6.61
CA ALA A 69 -21.83 -24.03 6.86
C ALA A 69 -22.30 -22.69 6.26
N SER A 70 -23.62 -22.51 6.12
CA SER A 70 -24.23 -21.21 5.74
C SER A 70 -23.97 -20.06 6.71
N ARG A 71 -23.31 -20.36 7.85
CA ARG A 71 -23.05 -19.47 8.97
C ARG A 71 -21.58 -19.51 9.35
N SER A 72 -20.96 -18.34 9.42
CA SER A 72 -19.52 -18.19 9.68
C SER A 72 -19.12 -18.64 11.08
N GLU A 73 -20.00 -18.57 12.07
CA GLU A 73 -19.75 -19.05 13.44
C GLU A 73 -19.67 -20.58 13.56
N TYR A 74 -20.06 -21.32 12.52
CA TYR A 74 -20.09 -22.79 12.52
C TYR A 74 -19.09 -23.43 11.54
N ARG A 75 -18.19 -22.66 10.89
CA ARG A 75 -17.06 -23.25 10.15
C ARG A 75 -16.15 -24.05 11.09
N GLY A 76 -15.37 -24.99 10.58
CA GLY A 76 -14.41 -25.73 11.41
C GLY A 76 -13.44 -26.62 10.64
N THR A 77 -12.55 -27.28 11.38
CA THR A 77 -11.74 -28.39 10.87
C THR A 77 -12.39 -29.72 11.24
N PHE A 78 -12.16 -30.76 10.44
CA PHE A 78 -12.79 -32.07 10.61
C PHE A 78 -11.74 -33.18 10.56
N VAL A 79 -11.89 -34.20 11.40
CA VAL A 79 -11.04 -35.40 11.42
C VAL A 79 -11.91 -36.64 11.54
N LEU A 80 -11.89 -37.50 10.53
CA LEU A 80 -12.48 -38.84 10.55
C LEU A 80 -11.39 -39.88 10.81
N LYS A 81 -11.55 -40.67 11.87
CA LYS A 81 -10.66 -41.78 12.23
C LYS A 81 -11.37 -43.11 11.94
N ILE A 82 -10.72 -43.98 11.18
CA ILE A 82 -11.19 -45.33 10.87
C ILE A 82 -10.14 -46.34 11.38
N PRO A 83 -10.41 -47.06 12.48
CA PRO A 83 -9.59 -48.17 12.91
C PRO A 83 -9.65 -49.33 11.89
N GLY A 84 -8.52 -49.99 11.66
CA GLY A 84 -8.39 -51.15 10.77
C GLY A 84 -7.92 -50.83 9.34
N LYS A 85 -8.00 -51.85 8.48
CA LYS A 85 -7.69 -51.72 7.04
C LYS A 85 -8.89 -51.09 6.33
N SER A 86 -8.71 -49.88 5.79
CA SER A 86 -9.68 -49.21 4.92
C SER A 86 -10.03 -49.98 3.64
N ASP A 87 -9.22 -50.99 3.28
CA ASP A 87 -9.38 -51.92 2.15
C ASP A 87 -10.79 -52.55 2.01
N GLU A 88 -11.58 -52.65 3.09
CA GLU A 88 -12.97 -53.16 3.08
C GLU A 88 -13.93 -52.25 3.89
N ILE A 89 -14.38 -51.13 3.31
CA ILE A 89 -15.42 -50.24 3.90
C ILE A 89 -16.72 -50.98 4.31
N SER A 90 -17.01 -52.13 3.69
CA SER A 90 -18.11 -53.03 4.06
C SER A 90 -17.95 -53.67 5.46
N LYS A 91 -16.81 -53.49 6.12
CA LYS A 91 -16.50 -53.92 7.50
C LYS A 91 -15.98 -52.76 8.34
N MET A 92 -16.53 -51.56 8.15
CA MET A 92 -16.24 -50.38 8.98
C MET A 92 -16.29 -50.75 10.47
N ASP A 93 -15.22 -50.41 11.20
CA ASP A 93 -15.12 -50.63 12.64
C ASP A 93 -16.13 -49.71 13.37
N PRO A 94 -16.99 -50.22 14.28
CA PRO A 94 -17.89 -49.37 15.07
C PRO A 94 -17.15 -48.30 15.89
N ASP A 95 -15.88 -48.53 16.23
CA ASP A 95 -15.00 -47.58 16.92
C ASP A 95 -14.60 -46.37 16.02
N ALA A 96 -15.04 -46.32 14.75
CA ALA A 96 -14.78 -45.20 13.84
C ALA A 96 -15.62 -43.96 14.18
N SER A 97 -14.99 -42.78 14.13
CA SER A 97 -15.59 -41.52 14.58
C SER A 97 -15.13 -40.32 13.75
N GLY A 98 -16.07 -39.40 13.47
CA GLY A 98 -15.81 -38.11 12.84
C GLY A 98 -15.93 -36.96 13.83
N VAL A 99 -14.87 -36.18 14.01
CA VAL A 99 -14.81 -35.06 14.95
C VAL A 99 -14.70 -33.73 14.20
N LEU A 100 -15.73 -32.90 14.31
CA LEU A 100 -15.72 -31.49 13.92
C LEU A 100 -15.16 -30.65 15.09
N THR A 101 -14.22 -29.75 14.80
CA THR A 101 -13.67 -28.76 15.76
C THR A 101 -13.90 -27.34 15.24
N LEU A 102 -14.57 -26.49 16.03
CA LEU A 102 -14.83 -25.08 15.70
C LEU A 102 -13.63 -24.19 16.10
N PRO A 103 -13.51 -22.95 15.57
CA PRO A 103 -12.43 -22.01 15.92
C PRO A 103 -12.30 -21.66 17.40
N GLY A 104 -13.36 -21.80 18.22
CA GLY A 104 -13.29 -21.63 19.67
C GLY A 104 -12.74 -22.84 20.43
N GLY A 105 -12.44 -23.94 19.73
CA GLY A 105 -11.97 -25.20 20.28
C GLY A 105 -13.08 -26.20 20.63
N GLU A 106 -14.36 -25.85 20.43
CA GLU A 106 -15.49 -26.74 20.69
C GLU A 106 -15.47 -27.94 19.73
N LYS A 107 -15.70 -29.15 20.26
CA LYS A 107 -15.65 -30.41 19.51
C LYS A 107 -17.00 -31.10 19.47
N TYR A 108 -17.34 -31.64 18.31
CA TYR A 108 -18.57 -32.37 18.03
C TYR A 108 -18.23 -33.70 17.35
N THR A 109 -18.52 -34.81 18.03
CA THR A 109 -18.22 -36.17 17.55
C THR A 109 -19.49 -36.83 17.03
N ALA A 110 -19.39 -37.47 15.87
CA ALA A 110 -20.41 -38.38 15.33
C ALA A 110 -19.79 -39.78 15.14
N GLU A 111 -20.57 -40.82 15.46
CA GLU A 111 -20.15 -42.23 15.50
C GLU A 111 -20.96 -43.07 14.52
N VAL A 112 -20.45 -44.25 14.13
CA VAL A 112 -21.12 -45.12 13.15
C VAL A 112 -22.46 -45.65 13.68
N VAL A 113 -23.55 -45.30 13.02
CA VAL A 113 -24.90 -45.82 13.35
C VAL A 113 -25.49 -46.78 12.30
N GLU A 114 -25.00 -46.72 11.05
CA GLU A 114 -25.54 -47.56 9.97
C GLU A 114 -24.49 -47.80 8.86
N VAL A 115 -24.45 -49.01 8.31
CA VAL A 115 -23.66 -49.35 7.11
C VAL A 115 -24.61 -49.94 6.06
N LYS A 116 -24.86 -49.19 4.98
CA LYS A 116 -25.67 -49.61 3.85
C LYS A 116 -24.78 -50.16 2.73
N GLN A 117 -25.19 -51.26 2.11
CA GLN A 117 -24.46 -51.95 1.04
C GLN A 117 -25.44 -52.43 -0.03
N ALA A 118 -25.02 -52.48 -1.30
CA ALA A 118 -25.75 -53.18 -2.34
C ALA A 118 -25.83 -54.70 -2.07
N GLU A 119 -26.76 -55.43 -2.70
CA GLU A 119 -26.91 -56.90 -2.48
C GLU A 119 -25.66 -57.72 -2.86
N ASN A 120 -24.79 -57.17 -3.71
CA ASN A 120 -23.43 -57.65 -3.95
C ASN A 120 -22.52 -56.43 -4.25
N PRO A 121 -21.82 -55.86 -3.26
CA PRO A 121 -20.92 -54.73 -3.51
C PRO A 121 -19.67 -55.21 -4.24
N VAL A 122 -19.31 -54.54 -5.33
CA VAL A 122 -18.13 -54.83 -6.17
C VAL A 122 -17.08 -53.72 -6.05
N LYS A 123 -17.50 -52.51 -5.67
CA LYS A 123 -16.65 -51.34 -5.42
C LYS A 123 -16.84 -50.80 -4.00
N SER A 124 -15.87 -50.00 -3.59
CA SER A 124 -15.93 -49.12 -2.42
C SER A 124 -17.08 -48.09 -2.49
N SER A 125 -17.49 -47.70 -3.70
CA SER A 125 -18.64 -46.82 -3.98
C SER A 125 -20.02 -47.48 -3.87
N ASP A 126 -20.09 -48.81 -3.68
CA ASP A 126 -21.36 -49.54 -3.43
C ASP A 126 -21.75 -49.57 -1.94
N VAL A 127 -21.02 -48.84 -1.07
CA VAL A 127 -21.15 -48.85 0.39
C VAL A 127 -21.24 -47.42 0.93
N LEU A 128 -22.24 -47.17 1.79
CA LEU A 128 -22.47 -45.89 2.46
C LEU A 128 -22.53 -46.10 3.97
N VAL A 129 -21.66 -45.40 4.71
CA VAL A 129 -21.65 -45.44 6.19
C VAL A 129 -22.25 -44.15 6.73
N LYS A 130 -23.26 -44.24 7.60
CA LYS A 130 -23.82 -43.09 8.31
C LYS A 130 -23.15 -42.91 9.66
N PHE A 131 -22.69 -41.69 9.92
CA PHE A 131 -22.26 -41.18 11.21
C PHE A 131 -23.32 -40.22 11.78
N ASP A 132 -23.61 -40.30 13.08
CA ASP A 132 -24.72 -39.56 13.70
C ASP A 132 -24.43 -39.14 15.16
N SER A 133 -25.13 -38.11 15.62
CA SER A 133 -25.14 -37.59 17.01
C SER A 133 -26.29 -36.58 17.17
N GLU A 134 -26.51 -36.01 18.37
CA GLU A 134 -27.59 -35.03 18.58
C GLU A 134 -27.42 -33.74 17.74
N ASP A 135 -26.18 -33.29 17.55
CA ASP A 135 -25.86 -31.99 16.95
C ASP A 135 -25.10 -32.09 15.61
N PHE A 136 -24.58 -33.27 15.23
CA PHE A 136 -23.73 -33.46 14.05
C PHE A 136 -23.93 -34.84 13.40
N SER A 137 -24.18 -34.89 12.09
CA SER A 137 -24.28 -36.13 11.32
C SER A 137 -23.78 -35.96 9.88
N PHE A 138 -23.33 -37.05 9.26
CA PHE A 138 -22.89 -37.10 7.87
C PHE A 138 -22.88 -38.54 7.34
N ASN A 139 -22.85 -38.70 6.02
CA ASN A 139 -22.58 -39.97 5.36
C ASN A 139 -21.14 -39.99 4.81
N PHE A 140 -20.52 -41.16 4.77
CA PHE A 140 -19.19 -41.41 4.19
C PHE A 140 -19.24 -42.54 3.17
N THR A 141 -18.52 -42.37 2.06
CA THR A 141 -18.30 -43.38 1.02
C THR A 141 -17.00 -43.07 0.27
N TYR A 142 -16.62 -43.91 -0.69
CA TYR A 142 -15.60 -43.58 -1.68
C TYR A 142 -16.25 -43.41 -3.05
N ASN A 143 -15.60 -42.67 -3.95
CA ASN A 143 -16.01 -42.62 -5.35
C ASN A 143 -15.35 -43.74 -6.18
N ASP A 144 -15.69 -43.77 -7.47
CA ASP A 144 -15.19 -44.75 -8.46
C ASP A 144 -13.66 -44.76 -8.68
N LYS A 145 -12.91 -43.83 -8.09
CA LYS A 145 -11.44 -43.77 -8.08
C LYS A 145 -10.82 -44.07 -6.71
N ASN A 146 -11.62 -44.46 -5.71
CA ASN A 146 -11.24 -44.52 -4.28
C ASN A 146 -10.90 -43.16 -3.63
N GLU A 147 -11.38 -42.02 -4.16
CA GLU A 147 -11.31 -40.74 -3.45
C GLU A 147 -12.43 -40.68 -2.38
N PRO A 148 -12.17 -40.22 -1.14
CA PRO A 148 -13.18 -40.18 -0.08
C PRO A 148 -14.24 -39.10 -0.35
N ILE A 149 -15.51 -39.43 -0.09
CA ILE A 149 -16.64 -38.51 -0.14
C ILE A 149 -17.33 -38.46 1.23
N ILE A 150 -17.60 -37.25 1.69
CA ILE A 150 -18.54 -36.97 2.78
C ILE A 150 -19.77 -36.30 2.17
N SER A 151 -20.98 -36.78 2.49
CA SER A 151 -22.26 -36.23 2.00
C SER A 151 -23.27 -36.06 3.12
N ASP A 152 -24.40 -35.41 2.81
CA ASP A 152 -25.56 -35.28 3.71
C ASP A 152 -25.21 -34.69 5.10
N VAL A 153 -24.28 -33.73 5.12
CA VAL A 153 -23.75 -33.16 6.36
C VAL A 153 -24.77 -32.23 7.01
N VAL A 154 -25.16 -32.54 8.24
CA VAL A 154 -26.06 -31.71 9.05
C VAL A 154 -25.38 -31.37 10.37
N PHE A 155 -25.26 -30.09 10.67
CA PHE A 155 -24.76 -29.57 11.94
C PHE A 155 -25.75 -28.59 12.55
N LYS A 156 -26.11 -28.78 13.83
CA LYS A 156 -27.10 -27.95 14.56
C LYS A 156 -28.39 -27.68 13.77
N LYS A 157 -28.86 -28.71 13.05
CA LYS A 157 -30.06 -28.72 12.19
C LYS A 157 -29.95 -27.77 10.97
N GLN A 158 -28.74 -27.48 10.52
CA GLN A 158 -28.44 -26.76 9.27
C GLN A 158 -27.64 -27.68 8.34
N GLU A 159 -27.89 -27.59 7.04
CA GLU A 159 -27.06 -28.23 6.02
C GLU A 159 -25.67 -27.56 5.96
N GLY A 160 -24.65 -28.36 5.69
CA GLY A 160 -23.28 -27.91 5.46
C GLY A 160 -22.55 -28.82 4.48
N THR A 161 -21.22 -28.71 4.44
CA THR A 161 -20.38 -29.47 3.50
C THR A 161 -19.03 -29.75 4.13
N ILE A 162 -18.49 -30.95 3.89
CA ILE A 162 -17.16 -31.36 4.33
C ILE A 162 -16.34 -31.78 3.11
N VAL A 163 -15.12 -31.25 3.00
CA VAL A 163 -14.10 -31.72 2.05
C VAL A 163 -12.97 -32.37 2.84
N VAL A 164 -12.55 -33.58 2.45
CA VAL A 164 -11.54 -34.40 3.15
C VAL A 164 -10.48 -34.95 2.21
N ALA A 165 -9.31 -35.25 2.76
CA ALA A 165 -8.25 -36.05 2.13
C ALA A 165 -7.62 -37.03 3.15
N GLU A 166 -7.00 -38.11 2.68
CA GLU A 166 -6.33 -39.09 3.56
C GLU A 166 -4.99 -38.55 4.05
N GLU A 167 -4.81 -38.50 5.37
CA GLU A 167 -3.55 -38.22 6.03
C GLU A 167 -2.65 -39.46 5.95
N THR A 168 -1.47 -39.32 5.37
CA THR A 168 -0.43 -40.35 5.39
C THR A 168 0.94 -39.71 5.60
N ALA A 169 1.94 -40.50 6.01
CA ALA A 169 3.32 -40.02 6.18
C ALA A 169 3.96 -39.43 4.89
N ASN A 170 3.38 -39.69 3.71
CA ASN A 170 3.81 -39.13 2.42
C ASN A 170 2.85 -38.05 1.87
N ASN A 171 1.70 -37.82 2.51
CA ASN A 171 0.68 -36.86 2.09
C ASN A 171 0.00 -36.32 3.34
N SER A 172 0.55 -35.24 3.91
CA SER A 172 -0.06 -34.60 5.08
C SER A 172 -1.08 -33.57 4.60
N VAL A 173 -2.19 -33.51 5.32
CA VAL A 173 -3.36 -32.70 5.01
C VAL A 173 -3.45 -31.59 6.05
N THR A 174 -3.43 -30.34 5.59
CA THR A 174 -3.55 -29.17 6.47
C THR A 174 -4.88 -28.47 6.20
N PRO A 175 -5.91 -28.69 7.05
CA PRO A 175 -7.15 -27.94 6.97
C PRO A 175 -6.97 -26.55 7.61
N ILE A 176 -7.35 -25.51 6.88
CA ILE A 176 -7.19 -24.11 7.26
C ILE A 176 -8.55 -23.41 7.17
N THR A 177 -8.96 -22.78 8.27
CA THR A 177 -10.09 -21.84 8.32
C THR A 177 -9.56 -20.43 8.58
N GLY A 178 -10.26 -19.39 8.17
CA GLY A 178 -9.81 -18.00 8.37
C GLY A 178 -10.80 -16.93 7.96
N THR A 179 -10.37 -15.67 8.12
CA THR A 179 -11.08 -14.49 7.59
C THR A 179 -10.33 -13.87 6.41
N TYR A 180 -11.08 -13.18 5.55
CA TYR A 180 -10.57 -12.35 4.47
C TYR A 180 -11.41 -11.07 4.38
N LYS A 181 -10.85 -10.00 3.84
CA LYS A 181 -11.58 -8.78 3.50
C LYS A 181 -11.08 -8.20 2.18
N CYS A 182 -11.93 -7.46 1.50
CA CYS A 182 -11.52 -6.65 0.36
C CYS A 182 -10.81 -5.38 0.84
N THR A 183 -9.79 -4.93 0.11
CA THR A 183 -9.04 -3.69 0.36
C THR A 183 -9.53 -2.52 -0.48
N ASN A 184 -10.07 -2.78 -1.68
CA ASN A 184 -10.46 -1.75 -2.66
C ASN A 184 -11.98 -1.71 -2.99
N CYS A 185 -12.83 -2.48 -2.29
CA CYS A 185 -14.26 -2.63 -2.60
C CYS A 185 -15.19 -1.52 -2.09
N GLN A 186 -14.68 -0.54 -1.36
CA GLN A 186 -15.55 0.49 -0.81
C GLN A 186 -16.22 1.30 -1.94
N ASP A 187 -17.54 1.47 -1.83
CA ASP A 187 -18.40 2.22 -2.76
C ASP A 187 -18.38 1.70 -4.23
N GLN A 188 -18.05 0.41 -4.44
CA GLN A 188 -18.10 -0.25 -5.76
C GLN A 188 -19.41 -1.03 -6.02
N ASP A 189 -19.93 -0.95 -7.25
CA ASP A 189 -21.06 -1.75 -7.73
C ASP A 189 -20.68 -3.23 -7.85
N SER A 190 -21.47 -4.12 -7.24
CA SER A 190 -21.23 -5.56 -7.30
C SER A 190 -21.79 -6.20 -8.58
N PRO A 191 -20.97 -6.92 -9.37
CA PRO A 191 -21.46 -7.73 -10.49
C PRO A 191 -22.13 -9.05 -10.06
N LEU A 192 -22.14 -9.35 -8.75
CA LEU A 192 -22.42 -10.69 -8.22
C LEU A 192 -23.78 -10.75 -7.52
N ASN A 193 -24.69 -11.57 -8.06
CA ASN A 193 -26.08 -11.70 -7.61
C ASN A 193 -26.22 -11.89 -6.08
N GLY A 194 -26.61 -10.82 -5.38
CA GLY A 194 -26.89 -10.84 -3.94
C GLY A 194 -25.67 -10.71 -3.02
N ILE A 195 -24.47 -10.53 -3.56
CA ILE A 195 -23.24 -10.33 -2.77
C ILE A 195 -22.87 -8.85 -2.79
N VAL A 196 -22.94 -8.17 -1.65
CA VAL A 196 -22.41 -6.80 -1.50
C VAL A 196 -20.88 -6.86 -1.64
N LEU A 197 -20.27 -5.89 -2.33
CA LEU A 197 -18.83 -5.62 -2.24
C LEU A 197 -18.61 -4.56 -1.16
N ASN A 198 -17.76 -4.85 -0.18
CA ASN A 198 -17.39 -3.96 0.91
C ASN A 198 -16.12 -4.48 1.61
N ASN A 199 -15.60 -3.70 2.55
CA ASN A 199 -14.38 -4.01 3.30
C ASN A 199 -14.66 -4.80 4.60
N GLU A 200 -15.83 -5.47 4.71
CA GLU A 200 -16.17 -6.30 5.87
C GLU A 200 -15.46 -7.67 5.83
N GLU A 201 -15.07 -8.17 7.01
CA GLU A 201 -14.46 -9.49 7.13
C GLU A 201 -15.47 -10.63 6.87
N ARG A 202 -15.01 -11.62 6.10
CA ARG A 202 -15.77 -12.79 5.63
C ARG A 202 -14.91 -14.04 5.78
N THR A 203 -15.50 -15.23 5.70
CA THR A 203 -14.78 -16.48 5.99
C THR A 203 -14.27 -17.20 4.74
N PHE A 204 -13.05 -17.73 4.81
CA PHE A 204 -12.55 -18.73 3.87
C PHE A 204 -12.21 -20.04 4.58
N ASN A 205 -12.27 -21.14 3.82
CA ASN A 205 -11.75 -22.44 4.23
C ASN A 205 -10.90 -23.00 3.08
N MET A 206 -9.81 -23.67 3.40
CA MET A 206 -8.82 -24.17 2.44
C MET A 206 -8.26 -25.50 2.93
N LEU A 207 -8.13 -26.48 2.03
CA LEU A 207 -7.53 -27.78 2.33
C LEU A 207 -6.25 -27.96 1.51
N LEU A 208 -5.10 -27.93 2.19
CA LEU A 208 -3.80 -28.21 1.57
C LEU A 208 -3.54 -29.72 1.57
N THR A 209 -3.02 -30.25 0.45
CA THR A 209 -2.63 -31.66 0.28
C THR A 209 -1.30 -31.77 -0.47
N THR A 210 -0.47 -32.77 -0.15
CA THR A 210 0.93 -32.86 -0.60
C THR A 210 1.31 -34.26 -1.11
N ALA A 211 0.68 -34.75 -2.18
CA ALA A 211 0.81 -36.16 -2.58
C ALA A 211 2.07 -36.52 -3.38
N ASP A 212 2.49 -35.69 -4.35
CA ASP A 212 3.33 -36.15 -5.46
C ASP A 212 4.30 -35.12 -6.07
N GLY A 213 4.24 -33.85 -5.65
CA GLY A 213 5.02 -32.75 -6.25
C GLY A 213 4.17 -31.67 -6.91
N THR A 214 2.85 -31.83 -6.99
CA THR A 214 1.91 -30.74 -7.32
C THR A 214 0.93 -30.52 -6.17
N THR A 215 0.92 -29.31 -5.59
CA THR A 215 0.01 -28.98 -4.48
C THR A 215 -1.38 -28.65 -5.03
N ASN A 216 -2.28 -29.64 -4.98
CA ASN A 216 -3.69 -29.42 -5.21
C ASN A 216 -4.32 -28.78 -3.97
N ILE A 217 -4.93 -27.61 -4.15
CA ILE A 217 -5.66 -26.91 -3.09
C ILE A 217 -7.14 -26.90 -3.43
N ASN A 218 -7.95 -27.49 -2.55
CA ASN A 218 -9.39 -27.29 -2.57
C ASN A 218 -9.71 -26.04 -1.74
N ILE A 219 -10.10 -24.96 -2.42
CA ILE A 219 -10.58 -23.74 -1.79
C ILE A 219 -12.10 -23.86 -1.67
N GLN A 220 -12.61 -23.70 -0.44
CA GLN A 220 -14.03 -23.55 -0.15
C GLN A 220 -14.22 -22.23 0.61
N ALA A 221 -14.07 -21.14 -0.13
CA ALA A 221 -14.20 -19.79 0.39
C ALA A 221 -15.65 -19.29 0.25
N LEU A 222 -16.08 -18.40 1.15
CA LEU A 222 -17.31 -17.63 0.91
C LEU A 222 -17.09 -16.46 -0.07
N VAL A 223 -15.91 -16.39 -0.69
CA VAL A 223 -15.63 -15.61 -1.91
C VAL A 223 -16.51 -16.17 -3.03
N VAL A 224 -17.58 -15.45 -3.36
CA VAL A 224 -18.40 -15.68 -4.58
C VAL A 224 -19.00 -17.11 -4.67
N SER A 225 -19.14 -17.80 -3.53
CA SER A 225 -19.51 -19.23 -3.45
C SER A 225 -18.64 -20.18 -4.29
N LEU A 226 -17.38 -19.80 -4.55
CA LEU A 226 -16.44 -20.58 -5.35
C LEU A 226 -15.91 -21.79 -4.56
N GLN A 227 -16.27 -22.99 -5.03
CA GLN A 227 -15.56 -24.22 -4.74
C GLN A 227 -14.63 -24.52 -5.92
N GLU A 228 -13.35 -24.16 -5.80
CA GLU A 228 -12.35 -24.41 -6.85
C GLU A 228 -11.21 -25.30 -6.34
N THR A 229 -10.86 -26.30 -7.15
CA THR A 229 -9.63 -27.08 -7.02
C THR A 229 -8.57 -26.47 -7.94
N LYS A 230 -7.74 -25.56 -7.42
CA LYS A 230 -6.60 -25.02 -8.19
C LYS A 230 -5.34 -25.82 -7.91
N VAL A 231 -4.54 -26.05 -8.95
CA VAL A 231 -3.13 -26.40 -8.79
C VAL A 231 -2.41 -25.13 -8.32
N VAL A 232 -1.69 -25.22 -7.22
CA VAL A 232 -0.88 -24.12 -6.69
C VAL A 232 0.60 -24.42 -6.89
N SER A 233 1.36 -23.35 -7.12
CA SER A 233 2.81 -23.42 -7.18
C SER A 233 3.40 -23.09 -5.81
N GLN A 234 4.01 -24.08 -5.17
CA GLN A 234 4.90 -23.86 -4.03
C GLN A 234 6.22 -23.33 -4.59
N GLN A 235 6.49 -22.04 -4.42
CA GLN A 235 7.61 -21.36 -5.06
C GLN A 235 8.91 -21.57 -4.29
N THR A 236 8.89 -21.28 -2.99
CA THR A 236 10.04 -21.39 -2.09
C THR A 236 9.58 -21.79 -0.69
N CYS A 237 10.45 -22.46 0.06
CA CYS A 237 10.31 -22.58 1.51
C CYS A 237 11.63 -22.26 2.21
N THR A 238 11.55 -21.65 3.39
CA THR A 238 12.68 -21.43 4.30
C THR A 238 12.34 -21.94 5.69
N THR A 239 13.35 -22.37 6.45
CA THR A 239 13.18 -23.01 7.77
C THR A 239 14.16 -22.41 8.76
N ASN A 240 13.69 -21.99 9.94
CA ASN A 240 14.53 -21.59 11.06
C ASN A 240 14.40 -22.60 12.23
N SER A 241 14.78 -22.21 13.46
CA SER A 241 14.68 -23.09 14.63
C SER A 241 13.24 -23.42 15.06
N ASP A 242 12.32 -22.47 14.80
CA ASP A 242 10.96 -22.44 15.33
C ASP A 242 9.96 -22.81 14.22
N TYR A 243 10.11 -22.19 13.04
CA TYR A 243 9.12 -22.20 11.97
C TYR A 243 9.69 -22.40 10.55
N THR A 244 8.89 -23.09 9.74
CA THR A 244 9.04 -23.20 8.29
C THR A 244 8.03 -22.28 7.63
N PHE A 245 8.47 -21.54 6.62
CA PHE A 245 7.71 -20.56 5.85
C PHE A 245 7.71 -21.02 4.40
N CYS A 246 6.53 -21.28 3.82
CA CYS A 246 6.39 -21.67 2.42
C CYS A 246 5.55 -20.64 1.65
N VAL A 247 6.07 -20.15 0.52
CA VAL A 247 5.39 -19.20 -0.36
C VAL A 247 4.58 -19.98 -1.40
N TYR A 248 3.27 -19.74 -1.41
CA TYR A 248 2.30 -20.32 -2.33
C TYR A 248 1.75 -19.24 -3.27
N ARG A 249 1.53 -19.60 -4.54
CA ARG A 249 0.86 -18.76 -5.54
C ARG A 249 -0.11 -19.55 -6.41
N SER A 250 -1.18 -18.91 -6.87
CA SER A 250 -2.06 -19.41 -7.93
C SER A 250 -1.26 -19.99 -9.11
N GLY A 251 -1.76 -21.09 -9.69
CA GLY A 251 -1.27 -21.69 -10.92
C GLY A 251 -2.29 -21.55 -12.06
N GLU A 252 -1.85 -21.81 -13.29
CA GLU A 252 -2.72 -21.71 -14.47
C GLU A 252 -3.79 -22.82 -14.53
N ASN A 253 -4.97 -22.43 -15.06
CA ASN A 253 -6.14 -23.23 -15.43
C ASN A 253 -7.09 -23.72 -14.33
N GLY A 254 -8.39 -23.61 -14.65
CA GLY A 254 -9.52 -24.19 -13.92
C GLY A 254 -10.86 -23.74 -14.51
N THR A 255 -11.08 -22.43 -14.54
CA THR A 255 -12.36 -21.78 -14.86
C THR A 255 -12.17 -20.55 -15.76
N ASN A 256 -13.27 -19.87 -16.13
CA ASN A 256 -13.26 -18.69 -17.01
C ASN A 256 -12.94 -17.37 -16.29
N GLU A 257 -12.61 -17.39 -15.00
CA GLU A 257 -12.43 -16.17 -14.17
C GLU A 257 -11.11 -16.22 -13.39
N ASN A 258 -10.29 -15.18 -13.54
CA ASN A 258 -8.94 -15.13 -13.00
C ASN A 258 -8.94 -14.62 -11.54
N LEU A 259 -9.13 -15.55 -10.59
CA LEU A 259 -8.68 -15.36 -9.21
C LEU A 259 -7.19 -15.69 -9.09
N ASP A 260 -6.36 -14.66 -8.96
CA ASP A 260 -4.96 -14.78 -8.59
C ASP A 260 -4.76 -14.52 -7.10
N TRP A 261 -3.79 -15.22 -6.48
CA TRP A 261 -3.45 -14.99 -5.08
C TRP A 261 -2.03 -15.44 -4.76
N SER A 262 -1.47 -14.86 -3.71
CA SER A 262 -0.20 -15.30 -3.13
C SER A 262 -0.26 -15.25 -1.61
N GLY A 263 0.40 -16.18 -0.93
CA GLY A 263 0.39 -16.23 0.52
C GLY A 263 1.53 -17.07 1.09
N VAL A 264 1.79 -16.88 2.38
CA VAL A 264 2.84 -17.58 3.12
C VAL A 264 2.23 -18.44 4.21
N HIS A 265 2.50 -19.74 4.14
CA HIS A 265 2.20 -20.70 5.18
C HIS A 265 3.37 -20.77 6.16
N ARG A 266 3.16 -20.38 7.42
CA ARG A 266 4.10 -20.51 8.53
C ARG A 266 3.64 -21.62 9.46
N TYR A 267 4.46 -22.64 9.68
CA TYR A 267 4.16 -23.75 10.58
C TYR A 267 5.38 -24.19 11.40
N THR A 268 5.18 -24.86 12.54
CA THR A 268 6.29 -25.31 13.41
C THR A 268 7.24 -26.31 12.72
N SER A 269 8.55 -26.09 12.81
CA SER A 269 9.56 -26.95 12.18
C SER A 269 9.99 -28.18 12.99
N ASN A 270 9.78 -28.17 14.30
CA ASN A 270 10.20 -29.23 15.22
C ASN A 270 9.06 -29.64 16.15
N GLU A 271 8.89 -30.95 16.34
CA GLU A 271 7.74 -31.51 17.06
C GLU A 271 7.90 -31.56 18.60
N THR A 272 9.05 -31.10 19.10
CA THR A 272 9.50 -31.38 20.48
C THR A 272 8.92 -30.45 21.56
N SER A 273 8.13 -29.43 21.19
CA SER A 273 7.59 -28.41 22.11
C SER A 273 6.11 -28.57 22.46
N GLY A 274 5.35 -29.44 21.80
CA GLY A 274 3.94 -29.72 22.08
C GLY A 274 2.91 -28.73 21.50
N GLU A 275 3.32 -27.51 21.14
CA GLU A 275 2.44 -26.52 20.49
C GLU A 275 2.65 -26.51 18.95
N ARG A 276 2.01 -27.43 18.24
CA ARG A 276 1.92 -27.39 16.76
C ARG A 276 1.06 -26.18 16.35
N CYS A 277 1.56 -25.37 15.41
CA CYS A 277 0.82 -24.23 14.84
C CYS A 277 0.95 -24.17 13.32
N SER A 278 -0.05 -23.58 12.64
CA SER A 278 -0.10 -23.50 11.17
C SER A 278 -0.91 -22.27 10.74
N THR A 279 -0.22 -21.19 10.36
CA THR A 279 -0.82 -19.95 9.86
C THR A 279 -0.64 -19.83 8.36
N LEU A 280 -1.71 -19.54 7.62
CA LEU A 280 -1.64 -19.07 6.24
C LEU A 280 -2.22 -17.66 6.17
N ALA A 281 -1.46 -16.72 5.62
CA ALA A 281 -1.95 -15.40 5.26
C ALA A 281 -1.49 -15.04 3.84
N GLY A 282 -2.32 -14.33 3.09
CA GLY A 282 -2.04 -13.96 1.71
C GLY A 282 -2.84 -12.75 1.21
N ASN A 283 -2.52 -12.31 0.01
CA ASN A 283 -3.24 -11.30 -0.76
C ASN A 283 -3.88 -11.98 -1.99
N PHE A 284 -5.04 -11.48 -2.43
CA PHE A 284 -5.72 -11.93 -3.65
C PHE A 284 -6.10 -10.75 -4.56
N ASP A 285 -6.15 -11.02 -5.86
CA ASP A 285 -6.61 -10.15 -6.94
C ASP A 285 -7.63 -10.95 -7.77
N PHE A 286 -8.83 -10.41 -7.95
CA PHE A 286 -9.86 -10.98 -8.81
C PHE A 286 -10.27 -9.97 -9.87
N ASN A 287 -9.73 -10.15 -11.08
CA ASN A 287 -9.94 -9.22 -12.19
C ASN A 287 -11.24 -9.55 -12.95
N TYR A 288 -12.28 -8.75 -12.71
CA TYR A 288 -13.59 -8.91 -13.33
C TYR A 288 -13.75 -7.90 -14.48
N GLY A 289 -13.57 -8.35 -15.71
CA GLY A 289 -13.14 -7.53 -16.85
C GLY A 289 -13.99 -6.31 -17.27
N ASN A 290 -15.18 -6.10 -16.73
CA ASN A 290 -16.01 -4.89 -16.94
C ASN A 290 -16.11 -3.97 -15.70
N PHE A 291 -15.61 -4.42 -14.55
CA PHE A 291 -15.77 -3.78 -13.24
C PHE A 291 -14.44 -3.46 -12.55
N GLY A 292 -13.33 -4.07 -12.98
CA GLY A 292 -11.97 -3.80 -12.46
C GLY A 292 -11.38 -4.97 -11.68
N SER A 293 -10.30 -4.71 -10.94
CA SER A 293 -9.71 -5.66 -10.00
C SER A 293 -10.35 -5.51 -8.62
N ILE A 294 -10.73 -6.63 -8.02
CA ILE A 294 -11.14 -6.76 -6.63
C ILE A 294 -9.94 -7.31 -5.84
N GLU A 295 -9.32 -6.46 -5.04
CA GLU A 295 -8.14 -6.79 -4.23
C GLU A 295 -8.54 -7.12 -2.78
N GLY A 296 -7.77 -7.97 -2.10
CA GLY A 296 -7.96 -8.17 -0.66
C GLY A 296 -6.87 -8.96 0.05
N GLU A 297 -6.97 -8.97 1.38
CA GLU A 297 -6.10 -9.75 2.27
C GLU A 297 -6.89 -10.90 2.92
N PHE A 298 -6.21 -12.01 3.21
CA PHE A 298 -6.76 -13.17 3.92
C PHE A 298 -5.79 -13.72 4.95
N LYS A 299 -6.33 -14.24 6.07
CA LYS A 299 -5.56 -14.75 7.21
C LYS A 299 -6.30 -15.87 7.94
N SER A 300 -5.59 -16.95 8.25
CA SER A 300 -6.12 -18.09 8.98
C SER A 300 -6.44 -17.78 10.45
N ASP A 301 -7.50 -18.43 10.96
CA ASP A 301 -7.92 -18.41 12.36
C ASP A 301 -6.80 -18.96 13.28
N SER A 302 -6.08 -19.99 12.82
CA SER A 302 -4.91 -20.51 13.52
C SER A 302 -3.71 -19.56 13.38
N THR A 303 -3.29 -18.99 14.51
CA THR A 303 -2.10 -18.14 14.60
C THR A 303 -0.98 -18.85 15.35
N CYS A 304 0.11 -19.19 14.66
CA CYS A 304 1.41 -19.28 15.29
C CYS A 304 1.69 -17.95 16.03
N PRO A 305 2.29 -17.99 17.23
CA PRO A 305 2.44 -16.79 18.04
C PRO A 305 3.42 -15.79 17.40
N ASN A 306 2.90 -14.62 17.04
CA ASN A 306 3.72 -13.48 16.66
C ASN A 306 4.38 -12.90 17.92
N LYS A 307 5.69 -12.68 17.89
CA LYS A 307 6.45 -12.12 19.02
C LYS A 307 6.35 -10.59 18.98
N THR A 308 6.01 -9.97 20.10
CA THR A 308 6.04 -8.50 20.27
C THR A 308 7.21 -8.14 21.17
N TYR A 309 8.22 -7.52 20.60
CA TYR A 309 9.44 -7.10 21.28
C TYR A 309 9.30 -5.64 21.73
N PHE A 310 9.49 -5.38 23.01
CA PHE A 310 9.42 -4.06 23.63
C PHE A 310 10.83 -3.54 23.93
N VAL A 311 11.08 -2.25 23.66
CA VAL A 311 12.36 -1.58 23.95
C VAL A 311 12.15 -0.31 24.76
N SER A 312 12.92 -0.15 25.84
CA SER A 312 12.94 1.05 26.70
C SER A 312 14.33 1.30 27.28
N ASN A 313 14.70 2.57 27.46
CA ASN A 313 15.93 2.98 28.13
C ASN A 313 16.03 2.50 29.60
N SER A 314 14.90 2.16 30.24
CA SER A 314 14.86 1.50 31.56
C SER A 314 14.92 -0.03 31.51
N GLY A 315 14.86 -0.64 30.31
CA GLY A 315 14.96 -2.08 30.08
C GLY A 315 16.39 -2.60 30.13
N ASN A 316 16.57 -3.87 29.73
CA ASN A 316 17.87 -4.57 29.78
C ASN A 316 17.96 -5.64 28.68
N ASP A 317 19.07 -5.71 27.95
CA ASP A 317 19.24 -6.61 26.79
C ASP A 317 19.42 -8.10 27.17
N SER A 318 19.48 -8.42 28.48
CA SER A 318 19.36 -9.78 29.00
C SER A 318 17.93 -10.24 29.27
N ASN A 319 16.93 -9.36 29.13
CA ASN A 319 15.51 -9.67 29.32
C ASN A 319 14.95 -10.47 28.13
N THR A 320 13.74 -11.01 28.24
CA THR A 320 13.06 -11.68 27.11
C THR A 320 12.64 -10.68 26.02
N GLY A 321 12.34 -9.44 26.40
CA GLY A 321 11.80 -8.42 25.51
C GLY A 321 10.30 -8.56 25.24
N LEU A 322 9.63 -9.60 25.75
CA LEU A 322 8.26 -9.98 25.37
C LEU A 322 7.15 -9.28 26.16
N SER A 323 7.50 -8.31 27.02
CA SER A 323 6.52 -7.44 27.70
C SER A 323 7.13 -6.06 28.02
N PRO A 324 6.32 -5.02 28.27
CA PRO A 324 6.82 -3.69 28.64
C PRO A 324 7.70 -3.65 29.89
N ASP A 325 7.40 -4.48 30.89
CA ASP A 325 8.15 -4.54 32.16
C ASP A 325 9.44 -5.37 32.03
N ASP A 326 9.49 -6.28 31.05
CA ASP A 326 10.67 -7.09 30.69
C ASP A 326 11.27 -6.66 29.33
N ALA A 327 11.20 -5.36 29.03
CA ALA A 327 11.68 -4.78 27.78
C ALA A 327 13.21 -4.86 27.64
N TRP A 328 13.68 -4.92 26.38
CA TRP A 328 15.08 -4.71 26.03
C TRP A 328 15.48 -3.25 26.17
N LYS A 329 16.79 -2.98 26.10
CA LYS A 329 17.35 -1.64 26.25
C LYS A 329 17.73 -0.97 24.93
N SER A 330 18.30 -1.74 23.99
CA SER A 330 18.98 -1.15 22.84
C SER A 330 18.56 -1.74 21.49
N ILE A 331 18.69 -0.93 20.43
CA ILE A 331 18.48 -1.37 19.04
C ILE A 331 19.45 -2.51 18.66
N SER A 332 20.62 -2.58 19.30
CA SER A 332 21.60 -3.67 19.07
C SER A 332 21.03 -5.07 19.37
N LYS A 333 19.98 -5.16 20.18
CA LYS A 333 19.28 -6.40 20.50
C LYS A 333 18.25 -6.80 19.43
N ILE A 334 17.66 -5.82 18.73
CA ILE A 334 16.79 -6.04 17.55
C ILE A 334 17.64 -6.58 16.41
N ASN A 335 18.73 -5.89 16.07
CA ASN A 335 19.67 -6.28 14.99
C ASN A 335 20.47 -7.57 15.27
N ALA A 336 20.10 -8.32 16.32
CA ALA A 336 20.72 -9.58 16.73
C ALA A 336 19.71 -10.74 16.84
N ILE A 337 18.47 -10.53 16.39
CA ILE A 337 17.43 -11.56 16.24
C ILE A 337 16.94 -11.60 14.80
N LYS A 338 16.36 -12.74 14.39
CA LYS A 338 15.60 -12.87 13.14
C LYS A 338 14.15 -12.48 13.39
N ILE A 339 13.68 -11.45 12.69
CA ILE A 339 12.36 -10.84 12.85
C ILE A 339 11.39 -11.52 11.88
N ASN A 340 10.41 -12.25 12.39
CA ASN A 340 9.56 -13.13 11.60
C ASN A 340 8.32 -12.38 11.09
N PRO A 341 7.71 -12.78 9.95
CA PRO A 341 6.38 -12.35 9.54
C PRO A 341 5.38 -12.16 10.70
N GLY A 342 4.88 -10.94 10.84
CA GLY A 342 3.88 -10.54 11.83
C GLY A 342 4.42 -10.23 13.22
N ASP A 343 5.72 -10.42 13.48
CA ASP A 343 6.38 -9.93 14.69
C ASP A 343 6.28 -8.39 14.76
N LYS A 344 6.36 -7.86 15.99
CA LYS A 344 6.25 -6.41 16.25
C LYS A 344 7.45 -5.93 17.06
N ILE A 345 7.93 -4.73 16.73
CA ILE A 345 9.02 -4.04 17.42
C ILE A 345 8.45 -2.72 17.91
N LEU A 346 8.30 -2.60 19.23
CA LEU A 346 7.64 -1.47 19.87
C LEU A 346 8.64 -0.72 20.77
N PHE A 347 9.00 0.49 20.35
CA PHE A 347 9.84 1.41 21.13
C PHE A 347 8.98 2.24 22.09
N LYS A 348 9.48 2.52 23.29
CA LYS A 348 8.71 3.28 24.28
C LYS A 348 8.59 4.76 23.89
N GLY A 349 7.35 5.24 23.80
CA GLY A 349 7.02 6.61 23.47
C GLY A 349 7.67 7.64 24.42
N GLY A 350 8.14 8.74 23.85
CA GLY A 350 8.85 9.80 24.57
C GLY A 350 10.31 9.48 24.93
N GLU A 351 10.81 8.28 24.66
CA GLU A 351 12.21 7.91 24.84
C GLU A 351 13.00 8.01 23.52
N GLU A 352 14.29 8.34 23.62
CA GLU A 352 15.23 8.42 22.49
C GLU A 352 16.24 7.27 22.56
N PHE A 353 16.43 6.56 21.45
CA PHE A 353 17.25 5.37 21.33
C PHE A 353 18.38 5.62 20.32
N SER A 354 19.63 5.56 20.78
CA SER A 354 20.80 5.69 19.89
C SER A 354 21.03 4.38 19.13
N GLY A 355 21.18 4.47 17.82
CA GLY A 355 21.40 3.33 16.93
C GLY A 355 20.52 3.37 15.70
N ASN A 356 20.56 2.27 14.95
CA ASN A 356 20.12 2.17 13.56
C ASN A 356 19.40 0.82 13.41
N VAL A 357 18.19 0.79 12.85
CA VAL A 357 17.50 -0.50 12.63
C VAL A 357 17.91 -1.03 11.26
N TYR A 358 18.47 -2.24 11.24
CA TYR A 358 18.80 -2.95 10.00
C TYR A 358 17.89 -4.17 9.86
N LEU A 359 17.33 -4.34 8.66
CA LEU A 359 16.54 -5.50 8.25
C LEU A 359 17.18 -6.08 6.99
N ASP A 360 17.46 -7.38 6.95
CA ASP A 360 18.01 -8.03 5.76
C ASP A 360 17.03 -9.05 5.13
N ALA A 361 17.48 -9.75 4.08
CA ALA A 361 16.66 -10.69 3.32
C ALA A 361 16.13 -11.88 4.16
N GLU A 362 16.67 -12.14 5.35
CA GLU A 362 16.14 -13.10 6.30
C GLU A 362 15.00 -12.56 7.19
N ASP A 363 14.87 -11.25 7.35
CA ASP A 363 13.81 -10.60 8.13
C ASP A 363 12.54 -10.38 7.30
N ALA A 364 11.39 -10.31 7.98
CA ALA A 364 10.07 -10.02 7.40
C ALA A 364 9.74 -10.85 6.14
N ASN A 365 9.82 -10.26 4.95
CA ASN A 365 9.59 -10.90 3.65
C ASN A 365 8.21 -11.61 3.51
N ASN A 366 7.16 -10.95 4.01
CA ASN A 366 5.77 -11.39 3.84
C ASN A 366 4.78 -10.20 3.93
N SER A 367 4.25 -9.77 2.79
CA SER A 367 3.28 -8.67 2.70
C SER A 367 1.94 -8.93 3.39
N ALA A 368 1.50 -10.20 3.48
CA ALA A 368 0.19 -10.55 4.02
C ALA A 368 0.19 -10.86 5.54
N ASN A 369 1.36 -10.96 6.15
CA ASN A 369 1.52 -10.91 7.61
C ASN A 369 2.76 -10.07 7.90
N PRO A 370 2.68 -8.74 7.67
CA PRO A 370 3.83 -7.85 7.71
C PRO A 370 4.26 -7.56 9.15
N ILE A 371 5.53 -7.22 9.32
CA ILE A 371 6.05 -6.76 10.62
C ILE A 371 5.62 -5.32 10.89
N LEU A 372 5.56 -4.93 12.17
CA LEU A 372 5.30 -3.56 12.58
C LEU A 372 6.45 -3.01 13.43
N ILE A 373 7.01 -1.87 13.03
CA ILE A 373 7.98 -1.10 13.80
C ILE A 373 7.31 0.22 14.18
N SER A 374 7.00 0.40 15.47
CA SER A 374 6.20 1.54 15.95
C SER A 374 6.50 1.90 17.42
N SER A 375 5.75 2.84 17.98
CA SER A 375 5.83 3.26 19.39
C SER A 375 4.77 2.59 20.27
N TYR A 376 5.06 2.43 21.57
CA TYR A 376 4.06 2.08 22.60
C TYR A 376 4.07 3.04 23.78
N GLY A 377 2.94 3.18 24.47
CA GLY A 377 2.81 4.10 25.60
C GLY A 377 2.36 5.49 25.17
N SER A 378 3.10 6.55 25.53
CA SER A 378 2.68 7.94 25.33
C SER A 378 3.69 8.73 24.49
N GLY A 379 3.23 9.30 23.38
CA GLY A 379 4.07 10.00 22.42
C GLY A 379 4.84 9.06 21.48
N ARG A 380 5.57 9.64 20.52
CA ARG A 380 6.45 8.90 19.61
C ARG A 380 7.79 8.61 20.27
N ALA A 381 8.36 7.43 20.01
CA ALA A 381 9.74 7.12 20.29
C ALA A 381 10.65 7.74 19.22
N LYS A 382 11.90 8.06 19.57
CA LYS A 382 12.88 8.59 18.62
C LYS A 382 14.04 7.64 18.39
N ILE A 383 14.34 7.32 17.14
CA ILE A 383 15.58 6.66 16.73
C ILE A 383 16.60 7.74 16.37
N ASN A 384 17.72 7.79 17.09
CA ASN A 384 18.84 8.69 16.83
C ASN A 384 19.95 7.91 16.11
N ALA A 385 19.98 8.09 14.79
CA ALA A 385 20.81 7.35 13.84
C ALA A 385 22.30 7.74 13.86
N GLY A 386 22.66 8.82 14.56
CA GLY A 386 24.01 9.36 14.49
C GLY A 386 24.40 9.72 13.06
N THR A 387 25.43 9.09 12.52
CA THR A 387 25.95 9.35 11.16
C THR A 387 25.50 8.35 10.10
N ASP A 388 24.74 7.32 10.49
CA ASP A 388 24.32 6.18 9.65
C ASP A 388 22.81 6.23 9.32
N TYR A 389 22.26 5.21 8.65
CA TYR A 389 20.83 5.17 8.29
C TYR A 389 19.92 5.11 9.53
N GLY A 390 18.74 5.74 9.50
CA GLY A 390 17.77 5.60 10.59
C GLY A 390 17.15 4.19 10.63
N ILE A 391 16.54 3.80 9.52
CA ILE A 391 16.05 2.44 9.24
C ILE A 391 16.51 2.06 7.84
N TYR A 392 17.19 0.92 7.68
CA TYR A 392 17.61 0.39 6.38
C TYR A 392 17.12 -1.04 6.19
N ALA A 393 16.41 -1.29 5.10
CA ALA A 393 15.84 -2.57 4.71
C ALA A 393 16.42 -3.02 3.37
N TYR A 394 17.15 -4.13 3.37
CA TYR A 394 17.90 -4.63 2.21
C TYR A 394 17.34 -5.97 1.72
N ASN A 395 16.83 -6.00 0.48
CA ASN A 395 16.23 -7.18 -0.15
C ASN A 395 15.11 -7.83 0.70
N THR A 396 14.32 -7.01 1.40
CA THR A 396 13.16 -7.43 2.20
C THR A 396 11.99 -6.45 2.11
N SER A 397 10.77 -6.95 2.33
CA SER A 397 9.51 -6.20 2.37
C SER A 397 8.47 -6.87 3.29
N GLY A 398 7.20 -6.44 3.25
CA GLY A 398 6.21 -6.83 4.26
C GLY A 398 6.48 -6.11 5.59
N ILE A 399 6.73 -4.80 5.50
CA ILE A 399 7.21 -3.98 6.62
C ILE A 399 6.32 -2.74 6.75
N ARG A 400 5.76 -2.54 7.95
CA ARG A 400 5.04 -1.33 8.36
C ARG A 400 5.90 -0.54 9.36
N ILE A 401 6.19 0.72 9.06
CA ILE A 401 6.87 1.67 9.95
C ILE A 401 5.85 2.75 10.30
N ASP A 402 5.50 2.89 11.56
CA ASP A 402 4.41 3.77 12.01
C ASP A 402 4.81 4.61 13.24
N ASN A 403 4.30 5.83 13.35
CA ASN A 403 4.25 6.59 14.61
C ASN A 403 5.62 6.72 15.30
N LEU A 404 6.66 7.03 14.53
CA LEU A 404 8.06 7.17 15.00
C LEU A 404 8.64 8.57 14.69
N VAL A 405 9.80 8.84 15.27
CA VAL A 405 10.65 9.98 14.90
C VAL A 405 12.05 9.44 14.56
N ILE A 406 12.53 9.72 13.34
CA ILE A 406 13.81 9.24 12.81
C ILE A 406 14.73 10.45 12.64
N LYS A 407 15.82 10.50 13.41
CA LYS A 407 16.72 11.65 13.45
C LYS A 407 18.17 11.28 13.13
N GLY A 408 18.80 12.02 12.20
CA GLY A 408 20.24 12.01 11.97
C GLY A 408 21.02 12.96 12.90
N SER A 409 22.35 12.99 12.79
CA SER A 409 23.24 13.90 13.55
C SER A 409 23.38 15.30 12.94
N GLY A 410 22.58 15.63 11.94
CA GLY A 410 22.56 16.90 11.22
C GLY A 410 22.88 16.72 9.75
N MET A 411 22.23 17.50 8.88
CA MET A 411 22.42 17.58 7.42
C MET A 411 23.89 17.54 6.95
N ASN A 412 24.79 18.15 7.70
CA ASN A 412 26.21 18.22 7.36
C ASN A 412 27.06 17.08 7.97
N SER A 413 26.52 16.31 8.91
CA SER A 413 27.23 15.29 9.70
C SER A 413 26.79 13.85 9.39
N ASN A 414 25.50 13.60 9.22
CA ASN A 414 24.99 12.33 8.71
C ASN A 414 25.05 12.35 7.18
N THR A 415 25.73 11.38 6.56
CA THR A 415 25.91 11.32 5.10
C THR A 415 25.05 10.25 4.43
N ASN A 416 24.05 9.73 5.13
CA ASN A 416 23.16 8.65 4.73
C ASN A 416 21.70 9.15 4.73
N SER A 417 20.76 8.23 4.57
CA SER A 417 19.31 8.49 4.45
C SER A 417 18.53 8.13 5.73
N GLY A 418 17.37 8.75 5.92
CA GLY A 418 16.51 8.53 7.09
C GLY A 418 15.87 7.15 7.13
N ILE A 419 15.00 6.86 6.16
CA ILE A 419 14.41 5.54 5.94
C ILE A 419 14.74 5.11 4.51
N TYR A 420 15.36 3.94 4.34
CA TYR A 420 15.80 3.45 3.04
C TYR A 420 15.44 1.98 2.83
N PHE A 421 14.61 1.71 1.83
CA PHE A 421 14.35 0.38 1.30
C PHE A 421 15.16 0.20 0.00
N TYR A 422 15.89 -0.89 -0.13
CA TYR A 422 16.72 -1.15 -1.31
C TYR A 422 16.59 -2.59 -1.82
N ASN A 423 16.47 -2.74 -3.14
CA ASN A 423 16.39 -4.04 -3.81
C ASN A 423 17.37 -4.17 -5.00
N ASP A 424 18.25 -5.17 -4.95
CA ASP A 424 19.14 -5.57 -6.04
C ASP A 424 19.05 -7.06 -6.43
N LEU A 425 17.97 -7.75 -6.01
CA LEU A 425 17.70 -9.14 -6.37
C LEU A 425 17.72 -9.36 -7.89
N PRO A 426 18.31 -10.46 -8.40
CA PRO A 426 18.30 -10.76 -9.82
C PRO A 426 16.94 -11.33 -10.28
N GLY A 427 16.54 -11.00 -11.51
CA GLY A 427 15.38 -11.62 -12.18
C GLY A 427 14.09 -10.80 -12.13
N ASP A 428 14.17 -9.47 -12.15
CA ASP A 428 13.03 -8.55 -12.20
C ASP A 428 12.01 -8.74 -11.05
N ILE A 429 12.54 -8.98 -9.86
CA ILE A 429 11.78 -9.28 -8.64
C ILE A 429 11.32 -7.98 -7.97
N LYS A 430 10.01 -7.69 -8.02
CA LYS A 430 9.41 -6.66 -7.17
C LYS A 430 9.02 -7.25 -5.82
N LEU A 431 9.49 -6.61 -4.76
CA LEU A 431 9.15 -6.94 -3.36
C LEU A 431 7.87 -6.19 -2.95
N ASP A 432 6.99 -6.87 -2.24
CA ASP A 432 5.60 -6.45 -1.99
C ASP A 432 5.38 -5.89 -0.57
N LEU A 433 4.55 -4.85 -0.47
CA LEU A 433 4.17 -4.09 0.73
C LEU A 433 5.34 -3.40 1.48
N VAL A 434 5.38 -2.08 1.36
CA VAL A 434 6.12 -1.18 2.25
C VAL A 434 5.18 -0.06 2.69
N GLU A 435 4.92 0.06 3.99
CA GLU A 435 4.14 1.17 4.54
C GLU A 435 5.00 2.00 5.49
N ILE A 436 5.02 3.32 5.29
CA ILE A 436 5.67 4.29 6.17
C ILE A 436 4.62 5.34 6.51
N THR A 437 4.20 5.40 7.77
CA THR A 437 3.08 6.25 8.20
C THR A 437 3.35 7.04 9.47
N ASN A 438 2.70 8.20 9.61
CA ASN A 438 2.65 9.03 10.83
C ASN A 438 4.05 9.39 11.41
N THR A 439 5.08 9.38 10.57
CA THR A 439 6.50 9.39 10.99
C THR A 439 7.18 10.71 10.60
N GLU A 440 8.06 11.18 11.47
CA GLU A 440 8.84 12.41 11.29
C GLU A 440 10.31 12.07 11.02
N VAL A 441 10.90 12.57 9.93
CA VAL A 441 12.23 12.17 9.46
C VAL A 441 13.08 13.40 9.15
N TYR A 442 14.21 13.57 9.85
CA TYR A 442 15.01 14.80 9.73
C TYR A 442 16.50 14.70 10.12
N GLU A 443 17.28 15.73 9.74
CA GLU A 443 18.71 15.88 10.01
C GLU A 443 19.63 14.87 9.26
N PHE A 444 19.27 14.52 8.03
CA PHE A 444 20.03 13.65 7.11
C PHE A 444 20.65 14.45 5.93
N ARG A 445 21.70 13.95 5.28
CA ARG A 445 22.20 14.59 4.04
C ARG A 445 21.44 14.16 2.81
N ASP A 446 21.27 12.85 2.68
CA ASP A 446 20.92 12.21 1.41
C ASP A 446 19.39 12.28 1.23
N PHE A 447 18.68 11.18 1.40
CA PHE A 447 17.22 11.17 1.35
C PHE A 447 16.60 11.20 2.76
N GLY A 448 15.44 11.86 2.90
CA GLY A 448 14.58 11.63 4.07
C GLY A 448 14.01 10.20 4.05
N ILE A 449 13.19 9.91 3.03
CA ILE A 449 12.62 8.58 2.77
C ILE A 449 12.95 8.18 1.32
N VAL A 450 13.44 6.97 1.09
CA VAL A 450 13.79 6.51 -0.27
C VAL A 450 13.55 5.02 -0.52
N ILE A 451 13.02 4.73 -1.71
CA ILE A 451 12.73 3.39 -2.26
C ILE A 451 13.65 3.16 -3.47
N GLY A 452 14.81 2.53 -3.25
CA GLY A 452 15.87 2.38 -4.26
C GLY A 452 15.95 0.98 -4.87
N ALA A 453 16.48 0.89 -6.08
CA ALA A 453 16.79 -0.38 -6.75
C ALA A 453 17.92 -0.25 -7.78
N TYR A 454 18.50 -1.37 -8.22
CA TYR A 454 19.61 -1.36 -9.19
C TYR A 454 19.68 -2.55 -10.17
N ASN A 455 18.78 -3.53 -10.12
CA ASN A 455 18.89 -4.75 -10.93
C ASN A 455 17.72 -4.94 -11.90
N GLY A 456 17.85 -4.43 -13.13
CA GLY A 456 16.83 -4.59 -14.18
C GLY A 456 15.52 -3.87 -13.85
N ASN A 457 14.45 -4.63 -13.67
CA ASN A 457 13.14 -4.18 -13.18
C ASN A 457 12.83 -4.72 -11.76
N SER A 458 13.81 -5.24 -11.03
CA SER A 458 13.66 -5.50 -9.60
C SER A 458 13.49 -4.18 -8.85
N GLY A 459 12.67 -4.18 -7.81
CA GLY A 459 12.30 -2.98 -7.06
C GLY A 459 11.17 -3.27 -6.07
N PHE A 460 10.22 -2.36 -5.90
CA PHE A 460 9.12 -2.52 -4.94
C PHE A 460 7.75 -2.34 -5.59
N THR A 461 6.74 -3.00 -5.02
CA THR A 461 5.34 -2.79 -5.38
C THR A 461 4.47 -2.61 -4.14
N ASN A 462 3.37 -1.87 -4.28
CA ASN A 462 2.41 -1.56 -3.22
C ASN A 462 3.09 -0.83 -2.05
N VAL A 463 3.56 0.39 -2.33
CA VAL A 463 4.26 1.24 -1.36
C VAL A 463 3.36 2.40 -0.94
N LEU A 464 3.17 2.60 0.36
CA LEU A 464 2.42 3.71 0.93
C LEU A 464 3.33 4.57 1.80
N ILE A 465 3.42 5.86 1.49
CA ILE A 465 4.14 6.87 2.28
C ILE A 465 3.10 7.94 2.65
N GLU A 466 2.54 7.86 3.86
CA GLU A 466 1.33 8.60 4.26
C GLU A 466 1.48 9.34 5.60
N ASN A 467 0.91 10.55 5.75
CA ASN A 467 0.92 11.33 7.00
C ASN A 467 2.33 11.61 7.57
N ASN A 468 3.37 11.66 6.72
CA ASN A 468 4.75 11.83 7.15
C ASN A 468 5.21 13.28 7.08
N LYS A 469 6.13 13.65 7.98
CA LYS A 469 6.78 14.97 8.02
C LYS A 469 8.28 14.79 7.74
N VAL A 470 8.79 15.34 6.64
CA VAL A 470 10.18 15.13 6.21
C VAL A 470 10.86 16.47 6.01
N HIS A 471 11.90 16.75 6.79
CA HIS A 471 12.53 18.07 6.80
C HIS A 471 14.00 18.06 7.19
N ASP A 472 14.68 19.19 7.09
CA ASP A 472 16.11 19.34 7.41
C ASP A 472 16.95 18.23 6.75
N CYS A 473 16.78 18.09 5.43
CA CYS A 473 17.57 17.20 4.57
C CYS A 473 18.27 18.00 3.46
N LEU A 474 19.30 17.46 2.79
CA LEU A 474 19.98 18.20 1.72
C LEU A 474 19.63 17.73 0.31
N ASP A 475 19.52 16.43 0.03
CA ASP A 475 19.40 15.96 -1.36
C ASP A 475 17.94 15.89 -1.84
N VAL A 476 17.12 15.08 -1.17
CA VAL A 476 15.69 14.87 -1.49
C VAL A 476 14.90 14.58 -0.22
N GLY A 477 13.65 15.06 -0.13
CA GLY A 477 12.73 14.68 0.94
C GLY A 477 12.27 13.22 0.80
N ILE A 478 11.44 12.93 -0.20
CA ILE A 478 10.86 11.59 -0.46
C ILE A 478 11.22 11.17 -1.89
N SER A 479 11.68 9.93 -2.10
CA SER A 479 12.17 9.49 -3.41
C SER A 479 11.94 8.02 -3.78
N SER A 480 11.93 7.73 -5.08
CA SER A 480 12.24 6.40 -5.63
C SER A 480 13.26 6.49 -6.75
N PHE A 481 14.07 5.45 -6.92
CA PHE A 481 14.96 5.31 -8.08
C PHE A 481 15.20 3.84 -8.42
N GLY A 482 15.52 3.55 -9.68
CA GLY A 482 15.87 2.20 -10.12
C GLY A 482 17.01 2.20 -11.15
N TYR A 483 17.21 1.04 -11.81
CA TYR A 483 18.21 0.91 -12.87
C TYR A 483 17.74 1.60 -14.16
N PHE A 484 18.16 2.85 -14.37
CA PHE A 484 17.84 3.59 -15.58
C PHE A 484 18.60 3.08 -16.82
N SER A 485 17.86 2.89 -17.91
CA SER A 485 18.40 2.87 -19.27
C SER A 485 17.31 3.31 -20.24
N SER A 486 17.64 4.18 -21.19
CA SER A 486 16.70 4.69 -22.20
C SER A 486 16.19 3.62 -23.19
N SER A 487 16.77 2.42 -23.17
CA SER A 487 16.28 1.25 -23.91
C SER A 487 15.65 0.18 -23.01
N LYS A 488 15.38 0.46 -21.73
CA LYS A 488 14.72 -0.48 -20.81
C LYS A 488 13.21 -0.52 -21.09
N THR A 489 12.65 -1.72 -21.04
CA THR A 489 11.20 -1.96 -21.04
C THR A 489 10.76 -2.35 -19.64
N GLY A 490 9.68 -1.75 -19.13
CA GLY A 490 9.25 -1.90 -17.74
C GLY A 490 9.96 -0.94 -16.79
N TYR A 491 9.56 -1.03 -15.52
CA TYR A 491 9.94 -0.12 -14.44
C TYR A 491 10.27 -0.90 -13.18
N ALA A 492 11.27 -0.48 -12.42
CA ALA A 492 11.68 -1.13 -11.16
C ALA A 492 10.54 -1.15 -10.13
N HIS A 493 9.80 -0.05 -10.01
CA HIS A 493 8.75 0.11 -9.00
C HIS A 493 7.35 0.08 -9.61
N SER A 494 6.33 -0.19 -8.80
CA SER A 494 4.92 -0.06 -9.18
C SER A 494 4.05 0.29 -7.99
N ASN A 495 2.88 0.90 -8.21
CA ASN A 495 1.88 1.13 -7.16
C ASN A 495 2.47 1.87 -5.94
N ILE A 496 3.26 2.94 -6.17
CA ILE A 496 3.73 3.85 -5.12
C ILE A 496 2.70 4.96 -4.91
N THR A 497 2.20 5.11 -3.70
CA THR A 497 1.35 6.21 -3.25
C THR A 497 2.08 7.04 -2.20
N VAL A 498 2.31 8.33 -2.47
CA VAL A 498 2.80 9.30 -1.48
C VAL A 498 1.66 10.28 -1.21
N ARG A 499 1.14 10.35 0.02
CA ARG A 499 0.00 11.23 0.30
C ARG A 499 -0.04 11.87 1.67
N ASN A 500 -0.67 13.04 1.75
CA ASN A 500 -0.78 13.83 2.98
C ASN A 500 0.59 13.95 3.69
N CYS A 501 1.63 14.32 2.95
CA CYS A 501 2.98 14.50 3.50
C CYS A 501 3.36 15.99 3.55
N GLU A 502 4.10 16.37 4.59
CA GLU A 502 4.66 17.72 4.79
C GLU A 502 6.17 17.64 4.55
N VAL A 503 6.68 18.27 3.48
CA VAL A 503 8.09 18.15 3.09
C VAL A 503 8.74 19.53 2.91
N PHE A 504 9.71 19.89 3.74
CA PHE A 504 10.24 21.27 3.74
C PHE A 504 11.67 21.42 4.23
N ASN A 505 12.28 22.57 3.96
CA ASN A 505 13.70 22.83 4.25
C ASN A 505 14.63 21.74 3.69
N ILE A 506 14.33 21.22 2.51
CA ILE A 506 15.22 20.32 1.77
C ILE A 506 16.21 21.21 0.99
N THR A 507 17.26 21.70 1.65
CA THR A 507 17.92 22.91 1.14
C THR A 507 18.69 22.72 -0.16
N GLY A 508 19.17 21.54 -0.49
CA GLY A 508 20.16 21.37 -1.57
C GLY A 508 21.59 21.64 -1.10
N TYR A 509 22.55 21.12 -1.86
CA TYR A 509 23.99 21.32 -1.66
C TYR A 509 24.78 21.05 -2.95
N ASN A 510 25.98 21.62 -3.08
CA ASN A 510 26.81 21.34 -4.26
C ASN A 510 27.36 19.91 -4.28
N LYS A 511 26.79 19.07 -5.16
CA LYS A 511 27.29 17.73 -5.51
C LYS A 511 27.62 17.55 -7.01
N ASN A 512 27.76 18.63 -7.78
CA ASN A 512 27.86 18.63 -9.26
C ASN A 512 26.65 17.96 -9.97
N LYS A 513 25.49 17.97 -9.31
CA LYS A 513 24.16 17.56 -9.80
C LYS A 513 23.11 18.39 -9.04
N HIS A 514 21.87 18.46 -9.56
CA HIS A 514 20.71 19.03 -8.85
C HIS A 514 20.49 18.39 -7.47
N SER A 515 19.93 19.15 -6.53
CA SER A 515 19.68 18.76 -5.13
C SER A 515 18.64 19.70 -4.51
N GLY A 516 18.06 19.34 -3.36
CA GLY A 516 17.06 20.15 -2.68
C GLY A 516 15.63 19.92 -3.18
N ASN A 517 15.35 18.69 -3.62
CA ASN A 517 14.09 18.29 -4.22
C ASN A 517 13.09 17.85 -3.13
N GLY A 518 11.80 18.14 -3.28
CA GLY A 518 10.80 17.71 -2.29
C GLY A 518 10.46 16.22 -2.40
N ILE A 519 9.53 15.90 -3.29
CA ILE A 519 9.08 14.55 -3.63
C ILE A 519 9.47 14.26 -5.08
N LEU A 520 10.32 13.25 -5.30
CA LEU A 520 10.92 12.92 -6.58
C LEU A 520 10.88 11.41 -6.84
N LEU A 521 9.93 10.94 -7.65
CA LEU A 521 9.78 9.51 -7.94
C LEU A 521 10.25 9.16 -9.36
N SER A 522 11.03 8.10 -9.51
CA SER A 522 11.43 7.58 -10.83
C SER A 522 11.55 6.05 -10.91
N ASP A 523 11.65 5.58 -12.17
CA ASP A 523 11.66 4.17 -12.57
C ASP A 523 10.44 3.40 -12.00
N VAL A 524 9.27 4.04 -12.09
CA VAL A 524 8.02 3.64 -11.42
C VAL A 524 6.84 3.66 -12.40
N GLN A 525 5.86 2.79 -12.18
CA GLN A 525 4.56 2.86 -12.87
C GLN A 525 3.37 2.86 -11.90
N ASN A 526 2.20 3.28 -12.36
CA ASN A 526 0.94 3.27 -11.59
C ASN A 526 1.08 4.03 -10.26
N SER A 527 1.58 5.27 -10.27
CA SER A 527 1.94 6.00 -9.05
C SER A 527 1.13 7.26 -8.85
N VAL A 528 0.85 7.60 -7.59
CA VAL A 528 0.11 8.80 -7.20
C VAL A 528 0.90 9.56 -6.14
N ILE A 529 1.09 10.87 -6.35
CA ILE A 529 1.44 11.82 -5.30
C ILE A 529 0.22 12.72 -5.06
N GLU A 530 -0.32 12.75 -3.85
CA GLU A 530 -1.52 13.55 -3.57
C GLU A 530 -1.58 14.23 -2.20
N HIS A 531 -2.40 15.27 -2.07
CA HIS A 531 -2.68 15.97 -0.80
C HIS A 531 -1.44 16.42 -0.01
N SER A 532 -0.29 16.61 -0.68
CA SER A 532 0.98 16.86 -0.01
C SER A 532 1.44 18.31 -0.19
N THR A 533 2.17 18.84 0.79
CA THR A 533 2.66 20.22 0.78
C THR A 533 4.18 20.24 0.78
N VAL A 534 4.79 20.91 -0.20
CA VAL A 534 6.26 21.07 -0.30
C VAL A 534 6.66 22.55 -0.28
N TYR A 535 7.65 22.91 0.55
CA TYR A 535 8.07 24.32 0.65
C TYR A 535 9.51 24.55 1.14
N ASP A 536 9.96 25.81 1.09
CA ASP A 536 11.23 26.33 1.64
C ASP A 536 12.49 25.52 1.21
N SER A 537 12.51 24.96 -0.01
CA SER A 537 13.52 23.98 -0.44
C SER A 537 14.33 24.46 -1.65
N GLY A 538 15.53 23.88 -1.84
CA GLY A 538 16.39 24.16 -3.01
C GLY A 538 17.38 25.34 -2.92
N SER A 539 17.33 26.17 -1.87
CA SER A 539 18.14 27.39 -1.71
C SER A 539 19.67 27.20 -1.73
N GLY A 540 20.17 26.01 -1.43
CA GLY A 540 21.58 25.58 -1.47
C GLY A 540 21.96 24.79 -2.74
N ASN A 541 21.05 24.62 -3.70
CA ASN A 541 21.34 24.01 -4.99
C ASN A 541 22.30 24.86 -5.83
N THR A 542 23.13 24.22 -6.66
CA THR A 542 24.13 24.91 -7.51
C THR A 542 24.22 24.34 -8.94
N ASN A 543 23.23 23.58 -9.40
CA ASN A 543 23.26 22.89 -10.70
C ASN A 543 21.84 22.87 -11.31
N CYS A 544 21.71 22.86 -12.63
CA CYS A 544 20.43 22.67 -13.31
C CYS A 544 20.00 21.19 -13.37
N GLY A 545 18.74 20.95 -13.76
CA GLY A 545 18.07 19.64 -13.75
C GLY A 545 17.25 19.43 -12.48
N GLY A 546 16.74 20.51 -11.89
CA GLY A 546 16.13 20.58 -10.57
C GLY A 546 16.87 21.56 -9.64
N PRO A 547 16.27 21.90 -8.48
CA PRO A 547 15.17 21.17 -7.86
C PRO A 547 13.78 21.51 -8.39
N VAL A 548 12.85 20.62 -8.11
CA VAL A 548 11.40 20.82 -8.22
C VAL A 548 10.77 20.27 -6.93
N GLY A 549 9.64 20.84 -6.51
CA GLY A 549 8.95 20.46 -5.29
C GLY A 549 8.30 19.08 -5.36
N ILE A 550 7.43 18.82 -6.36
CA ILE A 550 6.81 17.51 -6.58
C ILE A 550 6.95 17.10 -8.05
N TRP A 551 7.65 16.00 -8.35
CA TRP A 551 7.87 15.59 -9.73
C TRP A 551 8.13 14.09 -9.98
N TYR A 552 7.92 13.70 -11.24
CA TYR A 552 8.28 12.40 -11.80
C TYR A 552 9.29 12.53 -12.93
N TRP A 553 10.19 11.56 -13.07
CA TRP A 553 10.91 11.29 -14.33
C TRP A 553 10.97 9.78 -14.59
N ASP A 554 11.12 9.36 -15.85
CA ASP A 554 11.20 7.94 -16.26
C ASP A 554 10.10 7.04 -15.63
N ALA A 555 8.83 7.39 -15.86
CA ALA A 555 7.69 6.77 -15.21
C ALA A 555 6.48 6.57 -16.14
N ASP A 556 5.51 5.73 -15.77
CA ASP A 556 4.29 5.51 -16.58
C ASP A 556 3.00 5.48 -15.74
N GLN A 557 1.91 6.03 -16.27
CA GLN A 557 0.59 6.07 -15.61
C GLN A 557 0.70 6.68 -14.21
N VAL A 558 1.13 7.94 -14.16
CA VAL A 558 1.43 8.67 -12.92
C VAL A 558 0.55 9.90 -12.74
N THR A 559 0.15 10.19 -11.50
CA THR A 559 -0.70 11.34 -11.16
C THR A 559 -0.09 12.18 -10.05
N ILE A 560 -0.10 13.50 -10.20
CA ILE A 560 0.10 14.46 -9.10
C ILE A 560 -1.21 15.23 -8.91
N GLN A 561 -1.80 15.20 -7.70
CA GLN A 561 -3.09 15.87 -7.46
C GLN A 561 -3.31 16.45 -6.05
N PHE A 562 -4.22 17.43 -5.95
CA PHE A 562 -4.64 18.06 -4.68
C PHE A 562 -3.51 18.58 -3.80
N SER A 563 -2.33 18.85 -4.37
CA SER A 563 -1.10 19.16 -3.65
C SER A 563 -0.73 20.64 -3.78
N GLU A 564 0.09 21.13 -2.86
CA GLU A 564 0.52 22.53 -2.76
C GLU A 564 2.06 22.62 -2.80
N VAL A 565 2.62 23.53 -3.59
CA VAL A 565 4.07 23.79 -3.61
C VAL A 565 4.39 25.28 -3.66
N TYR A 566 5.22 25.76 -2.72
CA TYR A 566 5.58 27.17 -2.67
C TYR A 566 7.00 27.47 -2.17
N ASN A 567 7.53 28.64 -2.55
CA ASN A 567 8.86 29.13 -2.14
C ASN A 567 10.00 28.11 -2.41
N MET A 568 9.89 27.34 -3.49
CA MET A 568 11.00 26.56 -4.05
C MET A 568 12.03 27.52 -4.64
N SER A 569 13.32 27.25 -4.40
CA SER A 569 14.42 28.05 -4.91
C SER A 569 15.34 27.26 -5.85
N SER A 570 15.80 27.94 -6.89
CA SER A 570 16.86 27.54 -7.82
C SER A 570 18.26 27.56 -7.19
N GLY A 571 18.43 28.28 -6.07
CA GLY A 571 19.72 28.50 -5.40
C GLY A 571 20.69 29.33 -6.24
N THR A 572 21.75 28.69 -6.74
CA THR A 572 22.61 29.23 -7.82
C THR A 572 22.66 28.30 -9.05
N GLY A 573 21.69 27.40 -9.17
CA GLY A 573 21.50 26.51 -10.33
C GLY A 573 20.56 27.14 -11.35
N CYS A 574 19.52 26.40 -11.72
CA CYS A 574 18.30 26.94 -12.32
C CYS A 574 17.11 26.10 -11.83
N ASP A 575 16.00 26.10 -12.56
CA ASP A 575 14.76 25.41 -12.18
C ASP A 575 14.22 26.00 -10.86
N GLY A 576 14.05 25.23 -9.79
CA GLY A 576 13.40 25.71 -8.56
C GLY A 576 11.88 25.85 -8.72
N GLY A 577 11.27 24.93 -9.50
CA GLY A 577 9.84 24.96 -9.83
C GLY A 577 8.95 24.24 -8.82
N GLY A 578 7.64 24.46 -8.93
CA GLY A 578 6.62 23.81 -8.12
C GLY A 578 6.47 22.32 -8.46
N PHE A 579 5.99 22.05 -9.67
CA PHE A 579 5.65 20.71 -10.18
C PHE A 579 6.33 20.41 -11.52
N ASP A 580 6.67 19.15 -11.78
CA ASP A 580 7.17 18.71 -13.10
C ASP A 580 6.77 17.27 -13.45
N MET A 581 6.62 17.04 -14.76
CA MET A 581 6.64 15.73 -15.39
C MET A 581 7.81 15.76 -16.39
N ASP A 582 8.97 15.22 -16.01
CA ASP A 582 10.22 15.32 -16.80
C ASP A 582 10.44 14.07 -17.69
N GLY A 583 11.63 14.00 -18.30
CA GLY A 583 11.98 13.09 -19.37
C GLY A 583 11.65 11.63 -19.11
N GLY A 584 10.96 11.03 -20.08
CA GLY A 584 10.55 9.63 -20.05
C GLY A 584 9.21 9.37 -19.36
N VAL A 585 8.51 10.37 -18.81
CA VAL A 585 7.15 10.17 -18.30
C VAL A 585 6.17 9.89 -19.45
N THR A 586 5.35 8.85 -19.30
CA THR A 586 4.21 8.55 -20.19
C THR A 586 2.89 8.44 -19.43
N ASN A 587 1.79 8.84 -20.08
CA ASN A 587 0.44 8.76 -19.49
C ASN A 587 0.33 9.52 -18.14
N GLY A 588 0.99 10.68 -18.03
CA GLY A 588 1.08 11.47 -16.81
C GLY A 588 -0.06 12.49 -16.65
N VAL A 589 -0.53 12.72 -15.43
CA VAL A 589 -1.59 13.69 -15.12
C VAL A 589 -1.17 14.60 -13.95
N MET A 590 -1.20 15.92 -14.16
CA MET A 590 -1.12 16.91 -13.09
C MET A 590 -2.47 17.63 -12.97
N GLN A 591 -3.19 17.43 -11.87
CA GLN A 591 -4.55 17.97 -11.72
C GLN A 591 -4.92 18.46 -10.32
N TYR A 592 -5.69 19.55 -10.24
CA TYR A 592 -6.19 20.10 -8.97
C TYR A 592 -5.08 20.52 -7.99
N ASN A 593 -3.91 20.92 -8.49
CA ASN A 593 -2.77 21.37 -7.67
C ASN A 593 -2.66 22.90 -7.65
N TYR A 594 -1.98 23.41 -6.63
CA TYR A 594 -1.70 24.84 -6.44
C TYR A 594 -0.20 25.07 -6.30
N SER A 595 0.33 25.98 -7.12
CA SER A 595 1.73 26.38 -7.12
C SER A 595 1.81 27.90 -6.92
N HIS A 596 2.68 28.37 -6.03
CA HIS A 596 2.89 29.81 -5.88
C HIS A 596 4.27 30.25 -5.40
N ASP A 597 4.68 31.47 -5.76
CA ASP A 597 5.91 32.14 -5.32
C ASP A 597 7.22 31.34 -5.53
N ASN A 598 7.26 30.42 -6.50
CA ASN A 598 8.44 29.61 -6.80
C ASN A 598 9.43 30.34 -7.73
N ASP A 599 10.75 30.09 -7.56
CA ASP A 599 11.82 30.65 -8.40
C ASP A 599 11.62 30.29 -9.89
N GLY A 600 11.29 29.02 -10.12
CA GLY A 600 11.07 28.41 -11.43
C GLY A 600 9.60 28.27 -11.79
N ALA A 601 9.32 27.40 -12.76
CA ALA A 601 7.97 27.21 -13.27
C ALA A 601 6.97 26.68 -12.23
N GLY A 602 5.70 27.05 -12.37
CA GLY A 602 4.63 26.50 -11.53
C GLY A 602 4.35 25.03 -11.87
N PHE A 603 4.02 24.79 -13.15
CA PHE A 603 3.88 23.45 -13.73
C PHE A 603 4.80 23.31 -14.94
N MET A 604 5.80 22.45 -14.81
CA MET A 604 6.76 22.13 -15.85
C MET A 604 6.38 20.83 -16.57
N VAL A 605 6.72 20.72 -17.85
CA VAL A 605 6.72 19.46 -18.58
C VAL A 605 8.03 19.36 -19.34
N GLY A 606 8.97 18.62 -18.74
CA GLY A 606 10.35 18.47 -19.18
C GLY A 606 10.61 17.26 -20.08
N GLN A 607 11.59 17.38 -20.96
CA GLN A 607 12.14 16.23 -21.68
C GLN A 607 13.64 16.43 -21.90
N PHE A 608 14.49 15.80 -21.08
CA PHE A 608 15.94 15.95 -21.15
C PHE A 608 16.62 15.09 -22.23
N THR A 609 17.84 15.47 -22.65
CA THR A 609 18.62 14.70 -23.62
C THR A 609 19.03 13.34 -23.05
N GLY A 610 18.40 12.27 -23.52
CA GLY A 610 18.79 10.89 -23.22
C GLY A 610 17.79 10.09 -22.37
N ALA A 611 16.65 10.68 -22.00
CA ALA A 611 15.54 9.95 -21.37
C ALA A 611 14.84 8.96 -22.34
N ARG A 612 13.84 8.22 -21.84
CA ARG A 612 12.85 7.52 -22.68
C ARG A 612 11.93 8.54 -23.39
N THR A 613 11.14 8.09 -24.36
CA THR A 613 10.15 8.95 -25.05
C THR A 613 9.03 9.36 -24.10
N MET A 614 8.81 10.67 -23.95
CA MET A 614 7.66 11.24 -23.26
C MET A 614 6.46 11.32 -24.20
N LYS A 615 5.26 11.03 -23.69
CA LYS A 615 3.99 11.24 -24.40
C LYS A 615 2.76 11.15 -23.50
N ASN A 616 1.65 11.72 -23.98
CA ASN A 616 0.34 11.68 -23.33
C ASN A 616 0.40 12.28 -21.90
N ILE A 617 0.70 13.57 -21.82
CA ILE A 617 0.74 14.32 -20.56
C ILE A 617 -0.45 15.27 -20.50
N ILE A 618 -1.18 15.24 -19.39
CA ILE A 618 -2.32 16.10 -19.09
C ILE A 618 -1.96 17.03 -17.94
N VAL A 619 -2.20 18.33 -18.11
CA VAL A 619 -2.07 19.34 -17.04
C VAL A 619 -3.39 20.11 -16.96
N ARG A 620 -4.22 19.85 -15.95
CA ARG A 620 -5.60 20.38 -15.92
C ARG A 620 -6.12 20.83 -14.56
N TYR A 621 -7.02 21.84 -14.56
CA TYR A 621 -7.65 22.32 -13.33
C TYR A 621 -6.64 22.63 -12.22
N ASN A 622 -5.44 23.12 -12.55
CA ASN A 622 -4.46 23.59 -11.58
C ASN A 622 -4.51 25.13 -11.46
N VAL A 623 -3.95 25.66 -10.39
CA VAL A 623 -3.77 27.11 -10.16
C VAL A 623 -2.28 27.43 -9.99
N SER A 624 -1.82 28.49 -10.66
CA SER A 624 -0.47 29.06 -10.52
C SER A 624 -0.57 30.54 -10.15
N GLU A 625 0.11 30.95 -9.07
CA GLU A 625 0.15 32.34 -8.57
C GLU A 625 1.60 32.81 -8.41
N ASN A 626 2.04 33.77 -9.22
CA ASN A 626 3.36 34.42 -9.09
C ASN A 626 4.59 33.46 -9.10
N ASP A 627 4.42 32.23 -9.59
CA ASP A 627 5.54 31.37 -9.98
C ASP A 627 6.46 32.07 -11.00
N ALA A 628 7.62 31.47 -11.26
CA ALA A 628 8.64 31.97 -12.15
C ALA A 628 9.29 33.29 -11.69
N ALA A 629 9.52 33.44 -10.38
CA ALA A 629 10.09 34.64 -9.80
C ALA A 629 11.50 34.99 -10.33
N THR A 630 12.31 33.99 -10.72
CA THR A 630 13.65 34.20 -11.33
C THR A 630 13.81 33.56 -12.70
N ASN A 631 13.11 32.46 -13.00
CA ASN A 631 13.22 31.75 -14.28
C ASN A 631 11.94 30.96 -14.62
N GLY A 632 11.84 30.37 -15.81
CA GLY A 632 10.62 29.64 -16.21
C GLY A 632 9.40 30.55 -16.49
N GLY A 633 8.20 29.99 -16.36
CA GLY A 633 6.87 30.59 -16.51
C GLY A 633 5.80 29.70 -15.86
N SER A 634 4.55 30.16 -15.70
CA SER A 634 3.49 29.42 -14.95
C SER A 634 3.26 28.00 -15.49
N ILE A 635 3.16 27.87 -16.82
CA ILE A 635 3.34 26.62 -17.55
C ILE A 635 4.66 26.71 -18.33
N TYR A 636 5.57 25.75 -18.13
CA TYR A 636 6.89 25.76 -18.77
C TYR A 636 7.22 24.45 -19.47
N LEU A 637 7.48 24.51 -20.78
CA LEU A 637 7.83 23.33 -21.58
C LEU A 637 9.29 23.40 -22.04
N PHE A 638 9.99 22.27 -21.94
CA PHE A 638 11.30 22.09 -22.57
C PHE A 638 11.45 20.74 -23.27
N ASN A 639 12.32 20.71 -24.28
CA ASN A 639 12.72 19.49 -24.93
C ASN A 639 14.21 19.54 -25.33
N GLY A 640 14.94 18.49 -24.99
CA GLY A 640 16.35 18.26 -25.27
C GLY A 640 16.61 17.19 -26.34
N ASN A 641 15.58 16.57 -26.92
CA ASN A 641 15.73 15.56 -27.97
C ASN A 641 14.61 15.61 -29.03
N ASN A 642 14.97 15.68 -30.31
CA ASN A 642 14.01 15.89 -31.41
C ASN A 642 13.02 14.71 -31.52
N GLY A 643 11.71 14.97 -31.48
CA GLY A 643 10.69 13.95 -31.70
C GLY A 643 10.54 12.92 -30.58
N SER A 644 10.96 13.25 -29.34
CA SER A 644 10.79 12.39 -28.16
C SER A 644 9.79 12.94 -27.13
N MET A 645 8.96 13.91 -27.52
CA MET A 645 7.92 14.56 -26.71
C MET A 645 6.73 14.84 -27.62
N SER A 646 5.57 14.24 -27.33
CA SER A 646 4.33 14.43 -28.09
C SER A 646 3.10 14.37 -27.18
N ASP A 647 1.93 14.74 -27.72
CA ASP A 647 0.63 14.50 -27.09
C ASP A 647 0.53 15.14 -25.69
N ILE A 648 0.76 16.45 -25.63
CA ILE A 648 0.76 17.25 -24.40
C ILE A 648 -0.48 18.14 -24.41
N HIS A 649 -1.29 18.06 -23.35
CA HIS A 649 -2.61 18.66 -23.26
C HIS A 649 -2.77 19.46 -21.96
N VAL A 650 -2.71 20.79 -22.07
CA VAL A 650 -2.79 21.72 -20.93
C VAL A 650 -4.14 22.45 -20.98
N TYR A 651 -5.06 22.17 -20.07
CA TYR A 651 -6.41 22.74 -20.17
C TYR A 651 -7.15 23.01 -18.87
N ASN A 652 -8.06 23.99 -18.86
CA ASN A 652 -8.82 24.38 -17.68
C ASN A 652 -7.95 24.78 -16.47
N ASN A 653 -6.70 25.25 -16.66
CA ASN A 653 -5.89 25.81 -15.58
C ASN A 653 -6.20 27.31 -15.41
N THR A 654 -6.01 27.84 -14.21
CA THR A 654 -6.03 29.29 -13.95
C THR A 654 -4.61 29.75 -13.62
N LEU A 655 -4.05 30.58 -14.49
CA LEU A 655 -2.65 31.00 -14.43
C LEU A 655 -2.61 32.51 -14.17
N TYR A 656 -2.02 32.92 -13.05
CA TYR A 656 -1.83 34.32 -12.67
C TYR A 656 -0.34 34.62 -12.48
N LEU A 657 0.13 35.64 -13.19
CA LEU A 657 1.54 35.98 -13.25
C LEU A 657 1.73 37.50 -13.29
N SER A 658 2.36 38.05 -12.25
CA SER A 658 2.88 39.41 -12.26
C SER A 658 4.37 39.40 -12.61
N GLU A 659 4.82 40.25 -13.54
CA GLU A 659 6.26 40.31 -13.87
C GLU A 659 7.10 40.72 -12.65
N GLN A 660 8.03 39.84 -12.27
CA GLN A 660 9.02 40.12 -11.24
C GLN A 660 10.27 40.77 -11.84
N SER A 661 10.86 41.73 -11.12
CA SER A 661 12.07 42.45 -11.55
C SER A 661 13.30 41.53 -11.76
N THR A 662 13.23 40.31 -11.24
CA THR A 662 14.20 39.22 -11.38
C THR A 662 13.97 38.32 -12.60
N ASN A 663 12.79 38.36 -13.24
CA ASN A 663 12.45 37.61 -14.46
C ASN A 663 11.60 38.47 -15.42
N THR A 664 12.22 39.48 -16.04
CA THR A 664 11.60 40.39 -17.04
C THR A 664 11.42 39.73 -18.42
N ALA A 665 11.05 38.46 -18.41
CA ALA A 665 10.76 37.60 -19.55
C ALA A 665 9.82 36.46 -19.14
N SER A 666 9.08 36.64 -18.04
CA SER A 666 8.10 35.69 -17.49
C SER A 666 6.85 35.64 -18.39
N ALA A 667 6.25 34.46 -18.52
CA ALA A 667 5.01 34.30 -19.29
C ALA A 667 4.14 33.18 -18.70
N ASN A 668 2.80 33.30 -18.84
CA ASN A 668 1.87 32.27 -18.34
C ASN A 668 2.07 30.93 -19.05
N ILE A 669 2.34 30.93 -20.37
CA ILE A 669 2.72 29.72 -21.12
C ILE A 669 4.03 30.00 -21.87
N LYS A 670 5.11 29.30 -21.50
CA LYS A 670 6.47 29.59 -21.97
C LYS A 670 7.24 28.35 -22.39
N TYR A 671 8.01 28.45 -23.47
CA TYR A 671 8.91 27.38 -23.94
C TYR A 671 10.37 27.82 -23.84
N ILE A 672 11.29 26.92 -23.45
CA ILE A 672 12.73 27.18 -23.59
C ILE A 672 13.21 26.95 -25.03
N TYR A 673 14.23 27.70 -25.45
CA TYR A 673 14.91 27.47 -26.73
C TYR A 673 16.02 26.40 -26.59
N TRP A 674 15.68 25.12 -26.78
CA TRP A 674 16.63 23.99 -26.76
C TRP A 674 16.52 23.04 -27.97
N LYS A 675 15.45 22.23 -28.07
CA LYS A 675 15.05 21.45 -29.27
C LYS A 675 13.55 21.63 -29.54
N PRO A 676 13.11 21.74 -30.81
CA PRO A 676 11.70 21.92 -31.14
C PRO A 676 10.76 20.89 -30.52
N VAL A 677 9.67 21.37 -29.93
CA VAL A 677 8.45 20.61 -29.65
C VAL A 677 7.42 20.94 -30.73
N LYS A 678 6.72 19.93 -31.27
CA LYS A 678 5.81 20.10 -32.42
C LYS A 678 4.60 19.17 -32.44
N ASP A 679 4.75 17.95 -31.94
CA ASP A 679 3.83 16.87 -32.26
C ASP A 679 2.68 16.81 -31.24
N ASN A 680 1.52 17.36 -31.62
CA ASN A 680 0.29 17.38 -30.82
C ASN A 680 0.46 18.05 -29.43
N ILE A 681 0.80 19.35 -29.41
CA ILE A 681 0.93 20.17 -28.20
C ILE A 681 -0.21 21.19 -28.14
N ASN A 682 -1.02 21.15 -27.09
CA ASN A 682 -2.34 21.78 -27.06
C ASN A 682 -2.63 22.54 -25.75
N PHE A 683 -3.28 23.69 -25.87
CA PHE A 683 -3.67 24.58 -24.78
C PHE A 683 -5.15 24.97 -24.91
N TYR A 684 -6.03 24.47 -24.03
CA TYR A 684 -7.48 24.68 -24.17
C TYR A 684 -8.13 25.22 -22.90
N ASN A 685 -9.14 26.08 -23.01
CA ASN A 685 -9.97 26.51 -21.88
C ASN A 685 -9.19 27.03 -20.64
N ASN A 686 -7.96 27.52 -20.77
CA ASN A 686 -7.20 28.07 -19.64
C ASN A 686 -7.53 29.56 -19.43
N ILE A 687 -7.48 30.04 -18.18
CA ILE A 687 -7.40 31.47 -17.87
C ILE A 687 -5.92 31.86 -17.80
N LEU A 688 -5.53 32.85 -18.61
CA LEU A 688 -4.20 33.46 -18.58
C LEU A 688 -4.35 34.92 -18.13
N TYR A 689 -3.88 35.21 -16.92
CA TYR A 689 -3.91 36.54 -16.29
C TYR A 689 -2.46 37.05 -16.14
N ALA A 690 -2.10 38.13 -16.83
CA ALA A 690 -0.72 38.62 -16.90
C ALA A 690 -0.59 40.12 -16.55
N GLU A 691 0.16 40.44 -15.49
CA GLU A 691 0.33 41.81 -14.98
C GLU A 691 1.77 42.33 -15.04
N ASN A 692 1.92 43.64 -14.84
CA ASN A 692 3.17 44.41 -14.68
C ASN A 692 4.21 44.33 -15.82
N GLY A 693 3.97 43.52 -16.85
CA GLY A 693 4.86 43.35 -18.01
C GLY A 693 4.85 41.93 -18.57
N ALA A 694 4.34 40.95 -17.82
CA ALA A 694 4.42 39.53 -18.16
C ALA A 694 3.70 39.20 -19.47
N ASP A 695 4.28 38.27 -20.24
CA ASP A 695 3.69 37.77 -21.47
C ASP A 695 2.50 36.82 -21.17
N LEU A 696 1.48 36.83 -22.02
CA LEU A 696 0.45 35.79 -21.98
C LEU A 696 1.01 34.45 -22.48
N ILE A 697 1.71 34.48 -23.62
CA ILE A 697 2.36 33.33 -24.24
C ILE A 697 3.74 33.77 -24.73
N ASN A 698 4.77 32.93 -24.53
CA ASN A 698 6.10 33.10 -25.11
C ASN A 698 6.63 31.78 -25.70
N ILE A 699 6.39 31.59 -26.99
CA ILE A 699 6.81 30.42 -27.78
C ILE A 699 7.80 30.89 -28.87
N PRO A 700 9.09 30.52 -28.80
CA PRO A 700 10.11 31.00 -29.72
C PRO A 700 10.01 30.36 -31.11
N SER A 701 10.74 30.93 -32.07
CA SER A 701 10.66 30.47 -33.46
C SER A 701 11.17 29.05 -33.66
N GLY A 702 10.44 28.26 -34.47
CA GLY A 702 10.73 26.87 -34.78
C GLY A 702 9.96 25.84 -33.94
N TYR A 703 9.23 26.26 -32.91
CA TYR A 703 8.39 25.44 -32.03
C TYR A 703 6.92 25.52 -32.45
N ASP A 704 6.08 24.62 -31.93
CA ASP A 704 4.64 24.62 -32.19
C ASP A 704 3.78 24.40 -30.94
N GLY A 705 2.51 24.78 -31.05
CA GLY A 705 1.51 24.73 -29.99
C GLY A 705 0.19 25.29 -30.51
N TYR A 706 -0.90 24.58 -30.28
CA TYR A 706 -2.25 24.94 -30.72
C TYR A 706 -3.10 25.41 -29.53
N PHE A 707 -3.78 26.55 -29.69
CA PHE A 707 -4.58 27.19 -28.66
C PHE A 707 -6.04 27.28 -29.11
N ALA A 708 -7.01 26.93 -28.25
CA ALA A 708 -8.44 27.17 -28.51
C ALA A 708 -9.28 27.25 -27.21
N GLY A 709 -10.17 28.24 -27.12
CA GLY A 709 -11.08 28.42 -25.99
C GLY A 709 -10.47 29.07 -24.75
N ASN A 710 -9.24 29.59 -24.83
CA ASN A 710 -8.58 30.20 -23.67
C ASN A 710 -9.09 31.64 -23.43
N LEU A 711 -9.05 32.09 -22.18
CA LEU A 711 -9.37 33.46 -21.78
C LEU A 711 -8.06 34.20 -21.44
N TYR A 712 -7.89 35.38 -22.04
CA TYR A 712 -6.70 36.19 -21.98
C TYR A 712 -6.98 37.55 -21.31
N PHE A 713 -6.32 37.83 -20.19
CA PHE A 713 -6.38 39.12 -19.52
C PHE A 713 -5.00 39.68 -19.22
N SER A 714 -4.77 40.95 -19.55
CA SER A 714 -3.53 41.65 -19.20
C SER A 714 -3.71 43.16 -19.25
N SER A 715 -2.95 43.85 -18.40
CA SER A 715 -2.75 45.30 -18.46
C SER A 715 -2.01 45.77 -19.73
N SER A 716 -1.27 44.87 -20.39
CA SER A 716 -0.51 45.15 -21.62
C SER A 716 -0.43 43.89 -22.49
N PHE A 717 -1.54 43.56 -23.17
CA PHE A 717 -1.67 42.34 -23.98
C PHE A 717 -0.49 42.14 -24.95
N ASN A 718 0.31 41.10 -24.72
CA ASN A 718 1.33 40.61 -25.63
C ASN A 718 1.33 39.08 -25.67
N ILE A 719 1.38 38.54 -26.88
CA ILE A 719 1.61 37.13 -27.18
C ILE A 719 2.82 37.05 -28.10
N ASN A 720 3.93 36.46 -27.65
CA ASN A 720 5.00 36.03 -28.54
C ASN A 720 4.73 34.58 -28.99
N TYR A 721 4.42 34.39 -30.26
CA TYR A 721 4.16 33.08 -30.84
C TYR A 721 5.02 32.85 -32.08
N LYS A 722 5.75 31.72 -32.11
CA LYS A 722 6.74 31.36 -33.13
C LYS A 722 7.79 32.46 -33.36
N GLY A 723 8.08 33.26 -32.32
CA GLY A 723 9.00 34.40 -32.37
C GLY A 723 8.44 35.66 -33.04
N GLN A 724 7.11 35.81 -33.15
CA GLN A 724 6.44 37.04 -33.60
C GLN A 724 5.48 37.54 -32.51
N ASN A 725 5.34 38.86 -32.35
CA ASN A 725 4.48 39.45 -31.33
C ASN A 725 3.08 39.80 -31.89
N TYR A 726 2.05 39.53 -31.10
CA TYR A 726 0.65 39.80 -31.39
C TYR A 726 0.05 40.65 -30.25
N ALA A 727 -0.56 41.78 -30.59
CA ALA A 727 -1.03 42.79 -29.63
C ALA A 727 -2.54 42.73 -29.34
N SER A 728 -3.25 41.78 -29.95
CA SER A 728 -4.65 41.47 -29.68
C SER A 728 -4.95 40.00 -29.96
N LEU A 729 -6.06 39.49 -29.43
CA LEU A 729 -6.56 38.16 -29.74
C LEU A 729 -6.93 38.01 -31.23
N ASP A 730 -7.47 39.07 -31.86
CA ASP A 730 -7.80 39.06 -33.30
C ASP A 730 -6.55 38.99 -34.19
N ASP A 731 -5.45 39.66 -33.79
CA ASP A 731 -4.16 39.48 -34.46
C ASP A 731 -3.64 38.05 -34.28
N PHE A 732 -3.76 37.48 -33.08
CA PHE A 732 -3.31 36.11 -32.78
C PHE A 732 -4.10 35.05 -33.56
N ARG A 733 -5.41 35.26 -33.78
CA ARG A 733 -6.25 34.40 -34.64
C ARG A 733 -5.74 34.28 -36.08
N SER A 734 -4.99 35.27 -36.58
CA SER A 734 -4.34 35.18 -37.90
C SER A 734 -3.32 34.03 -38.04
N THR A 735 -2.89 33.44 -36.92
CA THR A 735 -2.00 32.27 -36.89
C THR A 735 -2.71 30.93 -37.11
N GLY A 736 -4.05 30.91 -37.03
CA GLY A 736 -4.86 29.68 -36.99
C GLY A 736 -5.14 29.16 -35.58
N ASN A 737 -4.55 29.77 -34.55
CA ASN A 737 -4.95 29.57 -33.15
C ASN A 737 -6.25 30.31 -32.83
N GLU A 738 -6.88 29.93 -31.73
CA GLU A 738 -8.14 30.51 -31.23
C GLU A 738 -9.24 30.54 -32.30
N ILE A 739 -9.28 29.47 -33.10
CA ILE A 739 -10.30 29.13 -34.08
C ILE A 739 -10.64 27.64 -33.91
N TYR A 740 -11.83 27.33 -33.39
CA TYR A 740 -12.29 25.96 -33.16
C TYR A 740 -13.50 25.66 -34.03
N ASN A 741 -13.54 24.48 -34.68
CA ASN A 741 -14.58 24.11 -35.66
C ASN A 741 -14.87 25.18 -36.75
N ARG A 742 -13.86 26.01 -37.10
CA ARG A 742 -13.91 27.15 -38.02
C ARG A 742 -14.73 28.36 -37.53
N ILE A 743 -14.93 28.47 -36.23
CA ILE A 743 -15.51 29.62 -35.54
C ILE A 743 -14.43 30.22 -34.64
N ASP A 744 -14.40 31.54 -34.50
CA ASP A 744 -13.49 32.21 -33.57
C ASP A 744 -13.76 31.73 -32.13
N ALA A 745 -12.71 31.26 -31.46
CA ALA A 745 -12.73 30.76 -30.09
C ALA A 745 -11.92 31.68 -29.16
N GLY A 746 -12.04 31.47 -27.85
CA GLY A 746 -11.30 32.22 -26.84
C GLY A 746 -11.77 33.66 -26.67
N ILE A 747 -11.35 34.26 -25.54
CA ILE A 747 -11.90 35.53 -25.03
C ILE A 747 -10.77 36.45 -24.60
N GLN A 748 -10.85 37.74 -24.96
CA GLN A 748 -9.99 38.80 -24.42
C GLN A 748 -10.83 39.70 -23.51
N ALA A 749 -10.89 39.34 -22.22
CA ALA A 749 -11.70 40.03 -21.21
C ALA A 749 -11.17 39.74 -19.80
N ASP A 750 -11.62 40.51 -18.81
CA ASP A 750 -11.38 40.24 -17.39
C ASP A 750 -12.13 38.94 -16.98
N PRO A 751 -11.45 37.91 -16.41
CA PRO A 751 -12.11 36.70 -15.94
C PRO A 751 -12.98 36.91 -14.70
N LEU A 752 -12.96 38.09 -14.07
CA LEU A 752 -13.66 38.40 -12.82
C LEU A 752 -13.39 37.32 -11.76
N LEU A 753 -12.12 37.08 -11.47
CA LEU A 753 -11.69 36.29 -10.31
C LEU A 753 -12.01 37.06 -9.02
N ASN A 754 -12.11 36.38 -7.88
CA ASN A 754 -12.46 37.02 -6.60
C ASN A 754 -11.37 38.00 -6.11
N ASP A 755 -10.12 37.55 -6.04
CA ASP A 755 -8.99 38.31 -5.46
C ASP A 755 -7.64 37.78 -6.00
N ALA A 756 -7.46 37.82 -7.33
CA ALA A 756 -6.30 37.23 -8.00
C ALA A 756 -4.97 37.87 -7.56
N GLY A 757 -3.96 37.05 -7.34
CA GLY A 757 -2.67 37.46 -6.78
C GLY A 757 -2.62 37.54 -5.24
N ASN A 758 -3.72 37.23 -4.55
CA ASN A 758 -3.83 37.19 -3.09
C ASN A 758 -4.29 35.81 -2.57
N GLY A 759 -3.96 34.72 -3.27
CA GLY A 759 -4.24 33.35 -2.84
C GLY A 759 -3.50 32.97 -1.56
N GLY A 760 -2.18 33.14 -1.56
CA GLY A 760 -1.30 32.86 -0.41
C GLY A 760 -1.29 31.39 0.01
N ILE A 761 -0.66 31.10 1.16
CA ILE A 761 -0.46 29.72 1.66
C ILE A 761 -1.77 29.13 2.20
N ILE A 762 -2.19 28.00 1.63
CA ILE A 762 -3.28 27.14 2.14
C ILE A 762 -2.75 26.30 3.32
N GLY A 763 -1.56 25.72 3.15
CA GLY A 763 -0.79 25.03 4.18
C GLY A 763 -1.20 23.58 4.44
N TYR A 764 -0.23 22.81 4.95
CA TYR A 764 -0.37 21.37 5.20
C TYR A 764 -1.59 21.00 6.05
N GLY A 765 -2.32 19.97 5.62
CA GLY A 765 -3.52 19.44 6.27
C GLY A 765 -4.82 20.21 5.98
N ASN A 766 -4.76 21.31 5.22
CA ASN A 766 -5.95 22.03 4.76
C ASN A 766 -6.38 21.57 3.35
N SER A 767 -7.64 21.83 2.98
CA SER A 767 -8.14 21.52 1.65
C SER A 767 -7.70 22.58 0.64
N ILE A 768 -7.13 22.15 -0.48
CA ILE A 768 -6.81 23.00 -1.63
C ILE A 768 -8.02 23.80 -2.17
N SER A 769 -9.24 23.26 -2.01
CA SER A 769 -10.48 23.95 -2.38
C SER A 769 -10.84 25.18 -1.51
N ASN A 770 -10.01 25.50 -0.50
CA ASN A 770 -10.11 26.73 0.30
C ASN A 770 -9.56 27.97 -0.43
N LEU A 771 -8.93 27.82 -1.60
CA LEU A 771 -8.31 28.91 -2.37
C LEU A 771 -9.36 29.82 -3.05
N ASP A 772 -10.10 30.58 -2.26
CA ASP A 772 -11.25 31.37 -2.75
C ASP A 772 -10.87 32.52 -3.71
N ALA A 773 -9.61 32.97 -3.72
CA ALA A 773 -9.06 34.00 -4.61
C ALA A 773 -9.31 33.71 -6.10
N TYR A 774 -9.22 32.44 -6.51
CA TYR A 774 -9.26 31.99 -7.90
C TYR A 774 -10.61 31.46 -8.39
N ARG A 775 -11.67 31.61 -7.57
CA ARG A 775 -13.03 31.40 -8.06
C ARG A 775 -13.45 32.55 -8.98
N ILE A 776 -14.01 32.20 -10.13
CA ILE A 776 -14.69 33.15 -11.02
C ILE A 776 -16.04 33.60 -10.40
N GLN A 777 -16.34 34.90 -10.52
CA GLN A 777 -17.59 35.52 -10.10
C GLN A 777 -18.74 35.17 -11.05
N SER A 778 -20.00 35.29 -10.61
CA SER A 778 -21.18 34.83 -11.37
C SER A 778 -21.43 35.55 -12.70
N THR A 779 -20.85 36.74 -12.91
CA THR A 779 -20.90 37.47 -14.20
C THR A 779 -19.66 37.29 -15.07
N SER A 780 -18.78 36.33 -14.73
CA SER A 780 -17.53 36.08 -15.45
C SER A 780 -17.76 35.67 -16.91
N PRO A 781 -17.00 36.23 -17.88
CA PRO A 781 -17.03 35.78 -19.26
C PRO A 781 -16.35 34.41 -19.46
N ALA A 782 -15.80 33.78 -18.42
CA ALA A 782 -15.34 32.40 -18.48
C ALA A 782 -16.51 31.38 -18.54
N ILE A 783 -17.71 31.77 -18.09
CA ILE A 783 -18.84 30.88 -17.87
C ILE A 783 -19.49 30.43 -19.20
N ASN A 784 -19.69 29.11 -19.37
CA ASN A 784 -20.16 28.39 -20.57
C ASN A 784 -19.54 28.90 -21.89
N SER A 785 -18.23 29.17 -21.91
CA SER A 785 -17.54 29.89 -23.00
C SER A 785 -16.28 29.20 -23.53
N GLY A 786 -15.88 28.06 -22.95
CA GLY A 786 -14.82 27.20 -23.46
C GLY A 786 -15.26 26.35 -24.67
N ILE A 787 -14.34 25.54 -25.18
CA ILE A 787 -14.61 24.52 -26.19
C ILE A 787 -14.93 23.16 -25.54
N GLU A 788 -15.72 22.35 -26.24
CA GLU A 788 -16.04 20.97 -25.84
C GLU A 788 -14.77 20.09 -25.81
N LEU A 789 -14.55 19.39 -24.68
CA LEU A 789 -13.39 18.53 -24.44
C LEU A 789 -13.83 17.12 -23.98
N SER A 790 -13.25 16.08 -24.58
CA SER A 790 -13.70 14.68 -24.42
C SER A 790 -13.07 13.88 -23.27
N ASN A 791 -12.11 14.47 -22.53
CA ASN A 791 -11.42 13.85 -21.41
C ASN A 791 -11.15 14.88 -20.29
N THR A 792 -12.19 15.57 -19.83
CA THR A 792 -12.05 16.61 -18.79
C THR A 792 -11.78 16.05 -17.40
N GLY A 793 -12.23 14.83 -17.09
CA GLY A 793 -12.08 14.20 -15.78
C GLY A 793 -13.43 14.00 -15.08
N SER A 794 -13.46 14.10 -13.76
CA SER A 794 -14.69 13.93 -12.96
C SER A 794 -15.05 15.14 -12.09
N ARG A 795 -14.13 16.09 -11.89
CA ARG A 795 -14.35 17.32 -11.12
C ARG A 795 -13.46 18.48 -11.59
N ASP A 796 -13.71 19.68 -11.03
CA ASP A 796 -12.80 20.83 -11.08
C ASP A 796 -11.85 20.90 -9.85
N PHE A 797 -11.03 21.94 -9.76
CA PHE A 797 -10.11 22.20 -8.63
C PHE A 797 -10.81 22.25 -7.27
N TYR A 798 -12.06 22.73 -7.25
CA TYR A 798 -12.84 22.97 -6.04
C TYR A 798 -13.73 21.78 -5.65
N GLY A 799 -13.73 20.70 -6.45
CA GLY A 799 -14.50 19.49 -6.22
C GLY A 799 -15.89 19.48 -6.87
N ASN A 800 -16.26 20.48 -7.66
CA ASN A 800 -17.51 20.52 -8.41
C ASN A 800 -17.51 19.41 -9.47
N LEU A 801 -18.54 18.57 -9.51
CA LEU A 801 -18.61 17.44 -10.47
C LEU A 801 -18.84 17.91 -11.91
N LEU A 802 -18.20 17.26 -12.87
CA LEU A 802 -18.36 17.59 -14.29
C LEU A 802 -19.69 17.03 -14.84
N GLY A 803 -20.64 17.93 -15.09
CA GLY A 803 -21.85 17.63 -15.86
C GLY A 803 -21.61 17.72 -17.37
N ALA A 804 -22.47 17.08 -18.17
CA ALA A 804 -22.34 16.99 -19.63
C ALA A 804 -22.54 18.31 -20.43
N ILE A 805 -22.64 19.47 -19.75
CA ILE A 805 -22.80 20.81 -20.34
C ILE A 805 -22.17 21.87 -19.39
N ASN A 806 -20.88 21.73 -19.10
CA ASN A 806 -20.11 22.62 -18.22
C ASN A 806 -18.75 22.99 -18.85
N ASP A 807 -18.81 23.76 -19.93
CA ASP A 807 -17.65 24.28 -20.65
C ASP A 807 -17.21 25.67 -20.10
N ASP A 808 -17.05 25.81 -18.78
CA ASP A 808 -16.46 27.04 -18.22
C ASP A 808 -14.94 27.03 -18.41
N ILE A 809 -14.33 28.22 -18.57
CA ILE A 809 -12.89 28.41 -18.77
C ILE A 809 -12.18 28.51 -17.41
N GLY A 810 -11.04 27.83 -17.26
CA GLY A 810 -10.20 27.86 -16.06
C GLY A 810 -10.55 26.78 -15.03
N ALA A 811 -9.97 26.92 -13.83
CA ALA A 811 -9.96 25.89 -12.79
C ALA A 811 -11.24 25.80 -11.93
N HIS A 812 -12.12 26.80 -12.00
CA HIS A 812 -13.40 26.85 -11.28
C HIS A 812 -14.57 26.75 -12.25
N LEU A 813 -15.50 25.84 -11.98
CA LEU A 813 -16.78 25.73 -12.69
C LEU A 813 -17.93 26.19 -11.80
N VAL A 814 -18.92 26.87 -12.39
CA VAL A 814 -20.09 27.34 -11.64
C VAL A 814 -21.21 26.29 -11.70
N ASP A 815 -21.75 25.93 -10.53
CA ASP A 815 -22.75 24.85 -10.44
C ASP A 815 -24.00 25.13 -11.30
N SER A 816 -24.29 24.15 -12.15
CA SER A 816 -25.50 23.97 -12.92
C SER A 816 -26.82 24.24 -12.18
N THR A 817 -26.93 24.02 -10.86
CA THR A 817 -28.19 24.25 -10.14
C THR A 817 -28.57 25.73 -10.07
N VAL A 818 -27.58 26.64 -10.01
CA VAL A 818 -27.78 28.09 -9.99
C VAL A 818 -28.40 28.60 -11.30
N LYS A 819 -28.11 27.92 -12.43
CA LYS A 819 -28.58 28.25 -13.79
C LYS A 819 -30.12 28.30 -13.91
N SER A 820 -30.86 27.75 -12.94
CA SER A 820 -32.33 27.80 -12.86
C SER A 820 -32.92 29.16 -12.43
N SER A 821 -32.13 30.02 -11.78
CA SER A 821 -32.65 31.22 -11.10
C SER A 821 -32.63 32.50 -11.94
N GLU A 822 -31.60 32.73 -12.75
CA GLU A 822 -31.45 33.96 -13.54
C GLU A 822 -32.17 33.91 -14.91
N VAL A 823 -32.30 32.72 -15.49
CA VAL A 823 -33.06 32.51 -16.75
C VAL A 823 -34.56 32.76 -16.56
N ALA A 824 -35.04 32.81 -15.31
CA ALA A 824 -36.43 33.15 -14.97
C ALA A 824 -36.73 34.66 -14.96
N VAL A 825 -35.74 35.53 -15.22
CA VAL A 825 -35.88 37.01 -15.06
C VAL A 825 -35.34 37.82 -16.26
N LYS A 826 -35.48 37.29 -17.49
CA LYS A 826 -35.28 38.03 -18.75
C LYS A 826 -36.37 37.70 -19.78
#